data_AF-A0A1G1E9D6-F1
#
_entry.id   AF-A0A1G1E9D6-F1
#
_cell.length_a   1.000
_cell.length_b   1.000
_cell.length_c   1.000
_cell.angle_alpha   90.00
_cell.angle_beta   90.00
_cell.angle_gamma   90.00
#
_symmetry.space_group_name_H-M   'P 1'
#
loop_
_entity.id
_entity.type
_entity.pdbx_description
1 polymer ?
#
loop_
_entity_poly.entity_id
_entity_poly.type
_entity_poly.pdbx_seq_one_letter_code
_entity_poly.pdbx_strand_id
1 'polypeptide(L)'
;MKIGLQLPVINTFRAAVWGDEVMAVGLADALSSLPEAEFAEVYSPVTIHDNLDIVINFYPFPDVRQVAGPAQFWWYQASISPWVRNHPDFTKLLTLYRGFFVASPNLATELIELGVPQDKIMFLPMSANSRFYRPVAPQAKYAHNLVFCGNNHPGRTRETIERYLLPIRELGLVIYGNGWDDIPELKDCSQGPMHPKEVPALYSSARIILSTHPQWHRLMDVPTSRLWEAAACSAFIISDKLPTARQLFGDTIVWTDGWDDLREKVRYYLEHEEERKQVAQEAYQLVLSQYTFDHWANKIMGFVQDRLQEKERPSPVINKSSTQEIPLVSVIVPTYNRPEMLEGAIRSILNQTYSEIEILVVNDGGEETEQIINSLDKDHKITYIKHSQNHERSAARNTALKLARGKYIAYLDDADIFYPHHLETLVNFLESNPYKVAYTDALRAHQVKEEDGYKIIKKDLPYSMDFSKELLLVQNIAPILCFMHEKSCLNEVGLFDETLTTHEDWDLWIRMSRKYDFAHIEMITAEFRTREDGSSTTSGRLPDFLRTMEIIFKRYEEHTKNKPQIIELQNKRLEWLKGEIHKAANLVKSEKSPGHIKTSIVIVTYNSLSDIKSCLDSIGSNTGLPYEIIIIDNASTDGTQEYLKTLSQAKILLNRTNNGFSRACNQGIREAKGEYIVLLNPDTLITQGWDTRMIDHFKDGVGAVGPISNYVAGVQKCDLYLKGNLNGERDIEGLAARFYQWNRGQAVETKLLIGFCLVLKREVIDKVGLLDEELFLGNDDLEYSLRLRRHGYKLLVATDTFIYHKGQASFQSELQSYTQRLVQESTDILYEKLKKIYKDEEVPTSQELWGIDWFRPSPTLLDHAPESTGTRLTADSHQGDYRTRTTDYKSRIPDPNETLTSIVVLTYNQLEYTSQCLASIEQYTSGYHELILVDNGSTDGTVAYLEGLVKAANGHRHKLICNKDNLGFAKGSNQGIEQASGDYILLLNNDVIVTAGWLERMLACFERDSSAGIVGPCSNRVSGPQLDLEANYNTVAEMQEYAQKFSCKNKGRVLESPKLVGFCLLIKREVLDKIGLLDERFGSGNFEDDDLCLRARQAGYKCLIARDVFIHHFGGRSFKGNSIDRWDHYEKNLGLFVEKWGLKGPDKKESLEKLGIPRRVYASYYNDLGERYYADAELEKAKGLFLEAIEIDANFPHAYNNLGVIAWQEGDKERALQLFLRAYSLDGQDGDALANLVSCSGELGRYQELEDALIEASHKG
;
A
#
# COMPACT_ATOMS: atom_id res chain seq x y z
N MET A 1 -6.29 -34.37 11.91
CA MET A 1 -5.67 -33.07 12.17
C MET A 1 -5.78 -32.21 10.92
N LYS A 2 -6.29 -30.99 11.03
CA LYS A 2 -6.40 -30.00 9.96
C LYS A 2 -5.16 -29.11 9.97
N ILE A 3 -4.37 -29.15 8.90
CA ILE A 3 -3.03 -28.56 8.87
C ILE A 3 -2.99 -27.43 7.84
N GLY A 4 -2.56 -26.25 8.27
CA GLY A 4 -2.24 -25.14 7.36
C GLY A 4 -0.74 -24.98 7.16
N LEU A 5 -0.30 -24.91 5.90
CA LEU A 5 1.07 -24.55 5.55
C LEU A 5 1.05 -23.11 5.06
N GLN A 6 1.56 -22.19 5.86
CA GLN A 6 1.42 -20.75 5.59
C GLN A 6 2.66 -20.21 4.88
N LEU A 7 2.47 -19.65 3.68
CA LEU A 7 3.50 -19.01 2.87
C LEU A 7 3.32 -17.48 2.86
N PRO A 8 4.40 -16.70 2.63
CA PRO A 8 4.31 -15.24 2.50
C PRO A 8 3.63 -14.75 1.22
N VAL A 9 3.65 -15.55 0.14
CA VAL A 9 2.94 -15.28 -1.11
C VAL A 9 2.58 -16.63 -1.75
N ILE A 10 1.32 -16.82 -2.16
CA ILE A 10 0.93 -17.90 -3.08
C ILE A 10 0.89 -17.29 -4.47
N ASN A 11 1.73 -17.75 -5.40
CA ASN A 11 1.83 -17.16 -6.73
C ASN A 11 1.19 -18.09 -7.79
N THR A 12 -0.13 -18.05 -7.92
CA THR A 12 -0.85 -18.83 -8.94
C THR A 12 -0.80 -18.23 -10.35
N PHE A 13 -0.32 -16.99 -10.52
CA PHE A 13 -0.35 -16.26 -11.80
C PHE A 13 0.81 -15.26 -11.96
N ARG A 14 2.04 -15.75 -12.25
CA ARG A 14 3.12 -15.05 -12.98
C ARG A 14 4.33 -15.97 -13.11
N ALA A 15 5.13 -15.81 -14.17
CA ALA A 15 6.33 -16.61 -14.47
C ALA A 15 7.53 -16.35 -13.51
N ALA A 16 7.32 -16.17 -12.20
CA ALA A 16 8.39 -15.87 -11.25
C ALA A 16 8.53 -16.96 -10.16
N VAL A 17 9.76 -17.49 -10.06
CA VAL A 17 10.19 -18.63 -9.24
C VAL A 17 10.36 -18.23 -7.77
N TRP A 18 9.49 -18.67 -6.86
CA TRP A 18 9.84 -18.97 -5.46
C TRP A 18 9.62 -20.48 -5.24
N GLY A 19 10.66 -21.21 -4.84
CA GLY A 19 10.61 -22.68 -4.70
C GLY A 19 9.76 -23.14 -3.51
N ASP A 20 9.50 -22.26 -2.55
CA ASP A 20 8.80 -22.55 -1.31
C ASP A 20 7.36 -23.02 -1.53
N GLU A 21 6.69 -22.55 -2.60
CA GLU A 21 5.35 -22.99 -2.96
C GLU A 21 5.34 -24.47 -3.38
N VAL A 22 6.27 -24.89 -4.25
CA VAL A 22 6.37 -26.29 -4.68
C VAL A 22 6.75 -27.21 -3.51
N MET A 23 7.58 -26.70 -2.59
CA MET A 23 7.94 -27.41 -1.36
C MET A 23 6.74 -27.53 -0.41
N ALA A 24 6.02 -26.44 -0.14
CA ALA A 24 4.85 -26.44 0.72
C ALA A 24 3.73 -27.32 0.14
N VAL A 25 3.47 -27.24 -1.17
CA VAL A 25 2.51 -28.14 -1.84
C VAL A 25 2.95 -29.59 -1.71
N GLY A 26 4.24 -29.90 -1.91
CA GLY A 26 4.75 -31.26 -1.74
C GLY A 26 4.62 -31.80 -0.31
N LEU A 27 4.84 -30.94 0.68
CA LEU A 27 4.65 -31.31 2.08
C LEU A 27 3.16 -31.47 2.42
N ALA A 28 2.30 -30.58 1.94
CA ALA A 28 0.84 -30.65 2.11
C ALA A 28 0.27 -31.95 1.51
N ASP A 29 0.71 -32.30 0.30
CA ASP A 29 0.36 -33.54 -0.40
C ASP A 29 0.81 -34.80 0.35
N ALA A 30 1.98 -34.77 0.96
CA ALA A 30 2.53 -35.87 1.75
C ALA A 30 1.80 -36.01 3.09
N LEU A 31 1.57 -34.91 3.80
CA LEU A 31 0.85 -34.90 5.08
C LEU A 31 -0.61 -35.31 4.89
N SER A 32 -1.30 -34.84 3.84
CA SER A 32 -2.69 -35.22 3.52
C SER A 32 -2.86 -36.71 3.21
N SER A 33 -1.78 -37.41 2.88
CA SER A 33 -1.83 -38.86 2.62
C SER A 33 -1.75 -39.71 3.89
N LEU A 34 -1.49 -39.10 5.04
CA LEU A 34 -1.41 -39.78 6.33
C LEU A 34 -2.80 -39.91 6.98
N PRO A 35 -3.15 -41.07 7.57
CA PRO A 35 -4.43 -41.27 8.27
C PRO A 35 -4.72 -40.26 9.38
N GLU A 36 -3.68 -39.67 9.98
CA GLU A 36 -3.77 -38.73 11.09
C GLU A 36 -4.13 -37.30 10.65
N ALA A 37 -3.96 -36.98 9.36
CA ALA A 37 -4.34 -35.70 8.78
C ALA A 37 -5.75 -35.80 8.17
N GLU A 38 -6.60 -34.82 8.47
CA GLU A 38 -7.91 -34.69 7.80
C GLU A 38 -7.71 -34.03 6.43
N PHE A 39 -6.91 -32.97 6.41
CA PHE A 39 -6.33 -32.36 5.22
C PHE A 39 -5.10 -31.55 5.62
N ALA A 40 -4.22 -31.31 4.66
CA ALA A 40 -3.16 -30.32 4.73
C ALA A 40 -3.19 -29.46 3.46
N GLU A 41 -3.26 -28.14 3.64
CA GLU A 41 -3.41 -27.20 2.54
C GLU A 41 -2.45 -26.02 2.69
N VAL A 42 -2.09 -25.41 1.55
CA VAL A 42 -1.19 -24.26 1.48
C VAL A 42 -2.01 -22.98 1.50
N TYR A 43 -1.72 -22.07 2.43
CA TYR A 43 -2.42 -20.81 2.62
C TYR A 43 -1.52 -19.60 2.38
N SER A 44 -2.12 -18.57 1.78
CA SER A 44 -1.58 -17.22 1.67
C SER A 44 -1.62 -16.57 3.04
N PRO A 45 -0.75 -15.59 3.34
CA PRO A 45 -0.60 -15.14 4.72
C PRO A 45 -1.81 -14.40 5.29
N VAL A 46 -2.80 -14.09 4.44
CA VAL A 46 -4.02 -13.36 4.78
C VAL A 46 -5.29 -14.22 4.74
N THR A 47 -5.22 -15.49 4.32
CA THR A 47 -6.42 -16.30 4.02
C THR A 47 -6.50 -17.62 4.79
N ILE A 48 -5.90 -17.70 5.98
CA ILE A 48 -5.92 -18.94 6.76
C ILE A 48 -7.31 -19.23 7.34
N HIS A 49 -7.72 -20.50 7.40
CA HIS A 49 -9.00 -20.88 7.99
C HIS A 49 -8.98 -20.83 9.52
N ASP A 50 -10.08 -20.39 10.12
CA ASP A 50 -10.24 -20.27 11.57
C ASP A 50 -10.34 -21.64 12.30
N ASN A 51 -10.47 -22.78 11.59
CA ASN A 51 -10.68 -24.10 12.22
C ASN A 51 -9.48 -25.06 12.20
N LEU A 52 -8.29 -24.59 11.84
CA LEU A 52 -7.10 -25.45 11.78
C LEU A 52 -6.68 -25.94 13.17
N ASP A 53 -6.09 -27.13 13.22
CA ASP A 53 -5.48 -27.69 14.43
C ASP A 53 -4.01 -27.29 14.55
N ILE A 54 -3.30 -27.23 13.41
CA ILE A 54 -1.86 -26.97 13.31
C ILE A 54 -1.58 -25.98 12.18
N VAL A 55 -0.61 -25.09 12.39
CA VAL A 55 -0.03 -24.25 11.33
C VAL A 55 1.47 -24.41 11.30
N ILE A 56 2.01 -24.70 10.11
CA ILE A 56 3.44 -24.73 9.82
C ILE A 56 3.78 -23.48 9.01
N ASN A 57 4.55 -22.59 9.64
CA ASN A 57 4.96 -21.32 9.05
C ASN A 57 6.21 -21.52 8.19
N PHE A 58 6.17 -21.10 6.92
CA PHE A 58 7.33 -21.03 6.03
C PHE A 58 7.93 -19.62 5.95
N TYR A 59 7.45 -18.70 6.78
CA TYR A 59 7.94 -17.33 6.83
C TYR A 59 9.41 -17.25 7.31
N PRO A 60 10.20 -16.28 6.81
CA PRO A 60 11.52 -15.99 7.37
C PRO A 60 11.48 -15.24 8.72
N PHE A 61 10.28 -14.84 9.19
CA PHE A 61 10.06 -14.12 10.44
C PHE A 61 8.88 -14.73 11.21
N PRO A 62 8.88 -14.72 12.56
CA PRO A 62 7.74 -15.21 13.32
C PRO A 62 6.49 -14.35 13.06
N ASP A 63 5.38 -14.98 12.69
CA ASP A 63 4.08 -14.31 12.54
C ASP A 63 3.39 -14.24 13.90
N VAL A 64 3.23 -13.02 14.41
CA VAL A 64 2.68 -12.73 15.75
C VAL A 64 1.17 -12.54 15.75
N ARG A 65 0.52 -12.60 14.58
CA ARG A 65 -0.87 -12.15 14.42
C ARG A 65 -1.92 -13.10 14.96
N GLN A 66 -1.55 -14.26 15.51
CA GLN A 66 -2.52 -15.21 16.09
C GLN A 66 -1.92 -15.95 17.30
N VAL A 67 -2.16 -15.45 18.51
CA VAL A 67 -1.83 -16.15 19.77
C VAL A 67 -3.06 -16.85 20.40
N ALA A 68 -4.17 -16.93 19.66
CA ALA A 68 -5.30 -17.80 19.97
C ALA A 68 -5.70 -18.57 18.71
N GLY A 69 -5.49 -19.89 18.72
CA GLY A 69 -5.76 -20.72 17.54
C GLY A 69 -4.89 -21.98 17.45
N PRO A 70 -4.72 -22.56 16.25
CA PRO A 70 -3.95 -23.78 15.99
C PRO A 70 -2.55 -23.77 16.59
N ALA A 71 -2.03 -24.96 16.92
CA ALA A 71 -0.66 -25.13 17.35
C ALA A 71 0.34 -24.68 16.26
N GLN A 72 1.22 -23.75 16.62
CA GLN A 72 2.17 -23.14 15.68
C GLN A 72 3.49 -23.90 15.66
N PHE A 73 3.97 -24.21 14.46
CA PHE A 73 5.31 -24.70 14.16
C PHE A 73 5.98 -23.77 13.17
N TRP A 74 7.30 -23.63 13.26
CA TRP A 74 8.07 -22.80 12.34
C TRP A 74 9.09 -23.65 11.59
N TRP A 75 9.05 -23.61 10.25
CA TRP A 75 10.13 -24.13 9.43
C TRP A 75 11.17 -23.03 9.19
N TYR A 76 12.26 -23.12 9.94
CA TYR A 76 13.36 -22.18 9.95
C TYR A 76 14.40 -22.54 8.88
N GLN A 77 14.46 -21.74 7.81
CA GLN A 77 15.20 -22.04 6.57
C GLN A 77 16.35 -21.05 6.27
N ALA A 78 16.43 -19.92 6.98
CA ALA A 78 17.44 -18.89 6.78
C ALA A 78 17.68 -18.11 8.08
N SER A 79 18.85 -17.51 8.28
CA SER A 79 19.14 -16.75 9.51
C SER A 79 18.21 -15.54 9.69
N ILE A 80 17.81 -15.30 10.93
CA ILE A 80 17.05 -14.13 11.36
C ILE A 80 17.92 -12.89 11.18
N SER A 81 17.43 -11.89 10.44
CA SER A 81 18.13 -10.61 10.29
C SER A 81 18.41 -9.97 11.67
N PRO A 82 19.55 -9.29 11.86
CA PRO A 82 19.88 -8.64 13.13
C PRO A 82 18.78 -7.71 13.66
N TRP A 83 18.07 -7.01 12.77
CA TRP A 83 16.94 -6.15 13.13
C TRP A 83 15.80 -6.90 13.84
N VAL A 84 15.43 -8.08 13.34
CA VAL A 84 14.39 -8.92 13.98
C VAL A 84 14.90 -9.57 15.25
N ARG A 85 16.16 -10.04 15.25
CA ARG A 85 16.78 -10.65 16.42
C ARG A 85 16.82 -9.68 17.62
N ASN A 86 17.04 -8.40 17.35
CA ASN A 86 17.13 -7.35 18.36
C ASN A 86 15.77 -6.77 18.76
N HIS A 87 14.65 -7.28 18.23
CA HIS A 87 13.33 -6.83 18.64
C HIS A 87 13.06 -7.23 20.11
N PRO A 88 12.60 -6.32 21.00
CA PRO A 88 12.49 -6.57 22.44
C PRO A 88 11.66 -7.80 22.83
N ASP A 89 10.68 -8.16 21.99
CA ASP A 89 9.80 -9.31 22.23
C ASP A 89 10.18 -10.55 21.41
N PHE A 90 11.26 -10.52 20.61
CA PHE A 90 11.60 -11.61 19.71
C PHE A 90 11.74 -12.96 20.43
N THR A 91 12.48 -13.00 21.54
CA THR A 91 12.62 -14.20 22.37
C THR A 91 11.27 -14.67 22.95
N LYS A 92 10.36 -13.75 23.27
CA LYS A 92 9.01 -14.11 23.73
C LYS A 92 8.20 -14.75 22.61
N LEU A 93 8.35 -14.26 21.37
CA LEU A 93 7.66 -14.84 20.21
C LEU A 93 8.10 -16.28 19.93
N LEU A 94 9.38 -16.60 20.15
CA LEU A 94 9.87 -17.98 20.04
C LEU A 94 9.15 -18.94 21.01
N THR A 95 8.68 -18.43 22.15
CA THR A 95 7.95 -19.27 23.13
C THR A 95 6.55 -19.67 22.66
N LEU A 96 5.98 -18.96 21.67
CA LEU A 96 4.65 -19.26 21.11
C LEU A 96 4.64 -20.50 20.22
N TYR A 97 5.81 -20.92 19.71
CA TYR A 97 5.94 -22.10 18.87
C TYR A 97 6.05 -23.41 19.68
N ARG A 98 5.27 -24.41 19.25
CA ARG A 98 5.30 -25.77 19.79
C ARG A 98 6.51 -26.57 19.33
N GLY A 99 7.07 -26.24 18.17
CA GLY A 99 8.30 -26.82 17.66
C GLY A 99 8.84 -26.11 16.42
N PHE A 100 10.08 -26.44 16.08
CA PHE A 100 10.84 -25.82 14.99
C PHE A 100 11.42 -26.92 14.09
N PHE A 101 11.28 -26.74 12.78
CA PHE A 101 11.98 -27.54 11.78
C PHE A 101 13.17 -26.74 11.27
N VAL A 102 14.38 -27.31 11.23
CA VAL A 102 15.60 -26.59 10.82
C VAL A 102 16.30 -27.28 9.66
N ALA A 103 16.70 -26.49 8.65
CA ALA A 103 17.33 -27.01 7.44
C ALA A 103 18.84 -27.28 7.56
N SER A 104 19.49 -26.78 8.63
CA SER A 104 20.91 -27.00 8.92
C SER A 104 21.16 -27.11 10.43
N PRO A 105 22.26 -27.78 10.85
CA PRO A 105 22.71 -27.76 12.24
C PRO A 105 23.03 -26.35 12.75
N ASN A 106 23.57 -25.46 11.91
CA ASN A 106 23.90 -24.08 12.34
C ASN A 106 22.65 -23.27 12.69
N LEU A 107 21.54 -23.47 11.95
CA LEU A 107 20.25 -22.87 12.30
C LEU A 107 19.70 -23.43 13.62
N ALA A 108 19.95 -24.72 13.91
CA ALA A 108 19.61 -25.30 15.21
C ALA A 108 20.39 -24.63 16.35
N THR A 109 21.71 -24.46 16.17
CA THR A 109 22.57 -23.76 17.13
C THR A 109 22.09 -22.34 17.38
N GLU A 110 21.73 -21.60 16.32
CA GLU A 110 21.21 -20.24 16.43
C GLU A 110 19.92 -20.19 17.28
N LEU A 111 18.97 -21.11 17.07
CA LEU A 111 17.76 -21.18 17.88
C LEU A 111 18.06 -21.54 19.35
N ILE A 112 19.03 -22.43 19.59
CA ILE A 112 19.47 -22.80 20.94
C ILE A 112 20.09 -21.60 21.66
N GLU A 113 20.94 -20.82 20.98
CA GLU A 113 21.52 -19.58 21.49
C GLU A 113 20.45 -18.53 21.84
N LEU A 114 19.34 -18.54 21.10
CA LEU A 114 18.17 -17.69 21.34
C LEU A 114 17.22 -18.23 22.43
N GLY A 115 17.56 -19.35 23.08
CA GLY A 115 16.82 -19.91 24.21
C GLY A 115 15.76 -20.94 23.84
N VAL A 116 15.73 -21.46 22.60
CA VAL A 116 14.84 -22.55 22.21
C VAL A 116 15.38 -23.89 22.74
N PRO A 117 14.57 -24.68 23.49
CA PRO A 117 14.99 -26.00 23.95
C PRO A 117 15.33 -26.94 22.80
N GLN A 118 16.42 -27.69 22.93
CA GLN A 118 16.91 -28.60 21.87
C GLN A 118 15.87 -29.66 21.48
N ASP A 119 15.04 -30.12 22.42
CA ASP A 119 13.98 -31.10 22.16
C ASP A 119 12.81 -30.53 21.34
N LYS A 120 12.67 -29.20 21.25
CA LYS A 120 11.72 -28.53 20.34
C LYS A 120 12.23 -28.36 18.92
N ILE A 121 13.46 -28.80 18.62
CA ILE A 121 14.08 -28.62 17.31
C ILE A 121 14.22 -29.97 16.61
N MET A 122 13.63 -30.08 15.42
CA MET A 122 13.78 -31.23 14.53
C MET A 122 14.58 -30.82 13.30
N PHE A 123 15.68 -31.53 13.02
CA PHE A 123 16.38 -31.37 11.76
C PHE A 123 15.53 -31.93 10.62
N LEU A 124 15.14 -31.05 9.70
CA LEU A 124 14.37 -31.37 8.51
C LEU A 124 15.11 -30.75 7.31
N PRO A 125 15.93 -31.54 6.58
CA PRO A 125 16.62 -31.03 5.41
C PRO A 125 15.60 -30.59 4.35
N MET A 126 16.03 -29.72 3.44
CA MET A 126 15.29 -29.50 2.20
C MET A 126 15.00 -30.86 1.53
N SER A 127 13.86 -30.99 0.86
CA SER A 127 13.39 -32.28 0.33
C SER A 127 12.66 -32.10 -1.00
N ALA A 128 12.64 -33.14 -1.82
CA ALA A 128 11.97 -33.08 -3.13
C ALA A 128 10.48 -33.42 -3.02
N ASN A 129 9.64 -32.63 -3.70
CA ASN A 129 8.32 -33.08 -4.13
C ASN A 129 8.50 -34.05 -5.31
N SER A 130 8.65 -35.34 -5.02
CA SER A 130 8.88 -36.41 -6.01
C SER A 130 7.71 -36.62 -7.00
N ARG A 131 6.52 -36.11 -6.67
CA ARG A 131 5.35 -36.14 -7.56
C ARG A 131 5.48 -35.09 -8.66
N PHE A 132 6.11 -33.95 -8.34
CA PHE A 132 6.36 -32.84 -9.25
C PHE A 132 7.71 -32.96 -9.97
N TYR A 133 8.80 -33.13 -9.22
CA TYR A 133 10.15 -33.35 -9.74
C TYR A 133 10.38 -34.84 -9.95
N ARG A 134 10.44 -35.24 -11.22
CA ARG A 134 10.65 -36.63 -11.65
C ARG A 134 11.28 -36.64 -13.04
N PRO A 135 11.95 -37.74 -13.45
CA PRO A 135 12.50 -37.83 -14.79
C PRO A 135 11.39 -37.70 -15.83
N VAL A 136 11.57 -36.79 -16.79
CA VAL A 136 10.68 -36.62 -17.95
C VAL A 136 11.45 -36.82 -19.25
N ALA A 137 10.72 -37.02 -20.36
CA ALA A 137 11.35 -37.17 -21.67
C ALA A 137 12.18 -35.90 -22.01
N PRO A 138 13.46 -36.04 -22.39
CA PRO A 138 14.31 -34.91 -22.75
C PRO A 138 13.69 -34.07 -23.87
N GLN A 139 13.75 -32.75 -23.72
CA GLN A 139 13.23 -31.78 -24.67
C GLN A 139 14.39 -31.04 -25.34
N ALA A 140 14.39 -31.01 -26.68
CA ALA A 140 15.47 -30.39 -27.45
C ALA A 140 15.72 -28.92 -27.09
N LYS A 141 14.68 -28.16 -26.72
CA LYS A 141 14.79 -26.75 -26.29
C LYS A 141 15.58 -26.54 -24.99
N TYR A 142 15.76 -27.59 -24.19
CA TYR A 142 16.45 -27.56 -22.90
C TYR A 142 17.70 -28.45 -22.88
N ALA A 143 18.15 -28.95 -24.04
CA ALA A 143 19.32 -29.81 -24.19
C ALA A 143 20.64 -29.02 -24.12
N HIS A 144 20.83 -28.30 -23.02
CA HIS A 144 22.01 -27.46 -22.77
C HIS A 144 23.15 -28.25 -22.14
N ASN A 145 24.39 -27.88 -22.42
CA ASN A 145 25.57 -28.53 -21.84
C ASN A 145 25.73 -28.23 -20.34
N LEU A 146 25.53 -26.97 -19.95
CA LEU A 146 25.73 -26.48 -18.58
C LEU A 146 24.63 -25.47 -18.22
N VAL A 147 23.89 -25.75 -17.15
CA VAL A 147 22.74 -24.93 -16.73
C VAL A 147 22.86 -24.50 -15.28
N PHE A 148 22.57 -23.23 -15.02
CA PHE A 148 22.26 -22.73 -13.67
C PHE A 148 20.79 -22.25 -13.65
N CYS A 149 20.01 -22.74 -12.69
CA CYS A 149 18.64 -22.27 -12.46
C CYS A 149 18.55 -21.61 -11.09
N GLY A 150 17.96 -20.42 -10.97
CA GLY A 150 17.79 -19.68 -9.71
C GLY A 150 17.64 -18.18 -9.96
N ASN A 151 17.14 -17.38 -9.00
CA ASN A 151 17.01 -15.94 -9.21
C ASN A 151 18.27 -15.17 -8.79
N ASN A 152 18.52 -14.04 -9.46
CA ASN A 152 19.49 -13.06 -9.03
C ASN A 152 18.90 -12.17 -7.92
N HIS A 153 19.59 -12.09 -6.78
CA HIS A 153 19.23 -11.19 -5.68
C HIS A 153 20.41 -10.22 -5.47
N PRO A 154 20.29 -8.96 -5.96
CA PRO A 154 21.36 -7.96 -5.84
C PRO A 154 21.92 -7.89 -4.42
N GLY A 155 23.25 -8.01 -4.28
CA GLY A 155 23.96 -8.05 -3.00
C GLY A 155 24.06 -9.44 -2.34
N ARG A 156 23.22 -10.43 -2.69
CA ARG A 156 23.25 -11.79 -2.10
C ARG A 156 23.89 -12.86 -2.98
N THR A 157 23.97 -12.61 -4.30
CA THR A 157 24.49 -13.54 -5.32
C THR A 157 25.85 -13.14 -5.88
N ARG A 158 26.43 -12.02 -5.42
CA ARG A 158 27.70 -11.46 -5.93
C ARG A 158 28.84 -12.48 -5.91
N GLU A 159 29.04 -13.15 -4.78
CA GLU A 159 30.05 -14.20 -4.66
C GLU A 159 29.77 -15.36 -5.63
N THR A 160 28.51 -15.77 -5.80
CA THR A 160 28.13 -16.81 -6.76
C THR A 160 28.51 -16.44 -8.20
N ILE A 161 28.29 -15.17 -8.57
CA ILE A 161 28.63 -14.62 -9.87
C ILE A 161 30.14 -14.64 -10.09
N GLU A 162 30.89 -13.98 -9.20
CA GLU A 162 32.34 -13.80 -9.32
C GLU A 162 33.10 -15.12 -9.17
N ARG A 163 32.68 -15.98 -8.24
CA ARG A 163 33.38 -17.21 -7.88
C ARG A 163 33.04 -18.40 -8.75
N TYR A 164 31.87 -18.45 -9.39
CA TYR A 164 31.45 -19.66 -10.12
C TYR A 164 30.88 -19.38 -11.51
N LEU A 165 29.95 -18.44 -11.66
CA LEU A 165 29.26 -18.26 -12.95
C LEU A 165 30.12 -17.57 -14.01
N LEU A 166 30.82 -16.47 -13.66
CA LEU A 166 31.69 -15.77 -14.60
C LEU A 166 32.87 -16.62 -15.09
N PRO A 167 33.60 -17.35 -14.22
CA PRO A 167 34.77 -18.12 -14.65
C PRO A 167 34.47 -19.27 -15.62
N ILE A 168 33.24 -19.79 -15.62
CA ILE A 168 32.82 -20.91 -16.48
C ILE A 168 31.91 -20.48 -17.63
N ARG A 169 31.62 -19.18 -17.75
CA ARG A 169 30.74 -18.60 -18.78
C ARG A 169 31.04 -19.13 -20.18
N GLU A 170 32.31 -19.11 -20.53
CA GLU A 170 32.88 -19.58 -21.81
C GLU A 170 32.67 -21.07 -22.10
N LEU A 171 32.25 -21.88 -21.11
CA LEU A 171 31.95 -23.30 -21.30
C LEU A 171 30.50 -23.56 -21.75
N GLY A 172 29.79 -22.52 -22.20
CA GLY A 172 28.41 -22.63 -22.68
C GLY A 172 27.39 -22.64 -21.55
N LEU A 173 27.62 -21.82 -20.52
CA LEU A 173 26.69 -21.64 -19.41
C LEU A 173 25.37 -21.02 -19.89
N VAL A 174 24.25 -21.62 -19.48
CA VAL A 174 22.89 -21.10 -19.68
C VAL A 174 22.23 -20.87 -18.33
N ILE A 175 21.62 -19.71 -18.14
CA ILE A 175 21.05 -19.27 -16.86
C ILE A 175 19.54 -19.06 -17.00
N TYR A 176 18.74 -19.70 -16.15
CA TYR A 176 17.30 -19.46 -16.04
C TYR A 176 16.96 -18.85 -14.68
N GLY A 177 16.15 -17.78 -14.68
CA GLY A 177 15.66 -17.10 -13.48
C GLY A 177 15.58 -15.58 -13.62
N ASN A 178 15.00 -14.91 -12.63
CA ASN A 178 14.81 -13.47 -12.67
C ASN A 178 16.11 -12.68 -12.41
N GLY A 179 16.28 -11.53 -13.06
CA GLY A 179 17.30 -10.53 -12.74
C GLY A 179 18.72 -10.82 -13.25
N TRP A 180 18.92 -11.89 -14.04
CA TRP A 180 20.23 -12.19 -14.63
C TRP A 180 20.53 -11.35 -15.88
N ASP A 181 19.49 -10.87 -16.58
CA ASP A 181 19.63 -9.98 -17.75
C ASP A 181 20.19 -8.60 -17.37
N ASP A 182 20.09 -8.25 -16.08
CA ASP A 182 20.58 -7.00 -15.50
C ASP A 182 22.08 -7.02 -15.19
N ILE A 183 22.74 -8.19 -15.27
CA ILE A 183 24.18 -8.35 -15.06
C ILE A 183 24.87 -8.35 -16.44
N PRO A 184 25.58 -7.26 -16.83
CA PRO A 184 26.14 -7.12 -18.18
C PRO A 184 27.01 -8.30 -18.62
N GLU A 185 27.78 -8.87 -17.70
CA GLU A 185 28.74 -9.94 -17.95
C GLU A 185 28.09 -11.32 -18.13
N LEU A 186 26.85 -11.51 -17.68
CA LEU A 186 26.09 -12.77 -17.77
C LEU A 186 24.84 -12.65 -18.64
N LYS A 187 24.56 -11.46 -19.20
CA LYS A 187 23.36 -11.17 -19.99
C LYS A 187 23.19 -12.11 -21.18
N ASP A 188 24.28 -12.48 -21.83
CA ASP A 188 24.29 -13.43 -22.96
C ASP A 188 24.04 -14.88 -22.55
N CYS A 189 24.25 -15.22 -21.28
CA CYS A 189 23.94 -16.53 -20.72
C CYS A 189 22.50 -16.64 -20.23
N SER A 190 21.83 -15.52 -19.95
CA SER A 190 20.48 -15.49 -19.39
C SER A 190 19.41 -15.86 -20.42
N GLN A 191 18.43 -16.63 -19.98
CA GLN A 191 17.22 -17.00 -20.73
C GLN A 191 15.95 -16.42 -20.10
N GLY A 192 16.13 -15.54 -19.11
CA GLY A 192 15.05 -14.92 -18.36
C GLY A 192 14.31 -15.86 -17.40
N PRO A 193 13.15 -15.43 -16.88
CA PRO A 193 12.33 -16.23 -15.97
C PRO A 193 11.84 -17.55 -16.59
N MET A 194 11.74 -18.59 -15.75
CA MET A 194 11.16 -19.88 -16.11
C MET A 194 9.97 -20.21 -15.21
N HIS A 195 8.90 -20.75 -15.79
CA HIS A 195 7.74 -21.21 -15.02
C HIS A 195 8.08 -22.52 -14.27
N PRO A 196 7.70 -22.71 -12.99
CA PRO A 196 8.06 -23.90 -12.20
C PRO A 196 7.75 -25.24 -12.88
N LYS A 197 6.62 -25.34 -13.59
CA LYS A 197 6.20 -26.54 -14.35
C LYS A 197 7.19 -26.96 -15.46
N GLU A 198 8.06 -26.06 -15.90
CA GLU A 198 9.05 -26.34 -16.95
C GLU A 198 10.39 -26.81 -16.38
N VAL A 199 10.64 -26.58 -15.09
CA VAL A 199 11.89 -26.91 -14.42
C VAL A 199 12.22 -28.42 -14.46
N PRO A 200 11.27 -29.36 -14.26
CA PRO A 200 11.57 -30.79 -14.42
C PRO A 200 12.05 -31.13 -15.84
N ALA A 201 11.46 -30.50 -16.87
CA ALA A 201 11.90 -30.70 -18.25
C ALA A 201 13.29 -30.12 -18.50
N LEU A 202 13.63 -28.97 -17.90
CA LEU A 202 14.98 -28.42 -17.94
C LEU A 202 15.98 -29.39 -17.30
N TYR A 203 15.72 -29.84 -16.07
CA TYR A 203 16.63 -30.72 -15.33
C TYR A 203 16.82 -32.07 -16.01
N SER A 204 15.77 -32.69 -16.56
CA SER A 204 15.90 -33.96 -17.28
C SER A 204 16.54 -33.84 -18.68
N SER A 205 16.68 -32.63 -19.23
CA SER A 205 17.23 -32.41 -20.58
C SER A 205 18.67 -31.91 -20.58
N ALA A 206 19.06 -31.13 -19.58
CA ALA A 206 20.41 -30.57 -19.49
C ALA A 206 21.44 -31.64 -19.12
N ARG A 207 22.67 -31.49 -19.62
CA ARG A 207 23.75 -32.47 -19.35
C ARG A 207 24.36 -32.27 -17.96
N ILE A 208 24.53 -31.03 -17.53
CA ILE A 208 25.10 -30.67 -16.22
C ILE A 208 24.24 -29.56 -15.59
N ILE A 209 23.77 -29.79 -14.37
CA ILE A 209 23.16 -28.77 -13.51
C ILE A 209 24.20 -28.26 -12.52
N LEU A 210 24.43 -26.96 -12.54
CA LEU A 210 25.28 -26.29 -11.58
C LEU A 210 24.45 -25.83 -10.38
N SER A 211 24.81 -26.33 -9.20
CA SER A 211 24.19 -25.91 -7.94
C SER A 211 25.22 -25.21 -7.04
N THR A 212 25.24 -23.89 -7.06
CA THR A 212 26.10 -23.09 -6.17
C THR A 212 25.29 -22.33 -5.13
N HIS A 213 25.81 -22.22 -3.92
CA HIS A 213 25.08 -21.57 -2.83
C HIS A 213 25.34 -20.04 -2.83
N PRO A 214 24.39 -19.18 -2.45
CA PRO A 214 24.67 -17.78 -2.17
C PRO A 214 25.34 -17.62 -0.79
N GLN A 215 25.96 -16.47 -0.54
CA GLN A 215 26.78 -16.23 0.66
C GLN A 215 26.04 -16.54 1.98
N TRP A 216 24.76 -16.16 2.08
CA TRP A 216 23.97 -16.38 3.29
C TRP A 216 23.60 -17.86 3.54
N HIS A 217 23.47 -18.67 2.49
CA HIS A 217 23.35 -20.13 2.64
C HIS A 217 24.66 -20.73 3.18
N ARG A 218 25.82 -20.21 2.75
CA ARG A 218 27.12 -20.66 3.26
C ARG A 218 27.31 -20.29 4.73
N LEU A 219 26.95 -19.06 5.11
CA LEU A 219 27.03 -18.60 6.50
C LEU A 219 26.25 -19.52 7.45
N MET A 220 25.06 -19.97 7.02
CA MET A 220 24.19 -20.81 7.82
C MET A 220 24.27 -22.31 7.50
N ASP A 221 25.23 -22.72 6.66
CA ASP A 221 25.38 -24.09 6.17
C ASP A 221 24.05 -24.73 5.69
N VAL A 222 23.23 -23.95 4.98
CA VAL A 222 21.94 -24.40 4.45
C VAL A 222 22.10 -24.79 2.99
N PRO A 223 21.91 -26.06 2.58
CA PRO A 223 22.01 -26.41 1.17
C PRO A 223 20.78 -25.91 0.37
N THR A 224 20.96 -25.55 -0.91
CA THR A 224 19.85 -25.09 -1.76
C THR A 224 18.95 -26.24 -2.21
N SER A 225 17.62 -26.01 -2.30
CA SER A 225 16.63 -27.02 -2.74
C SER A 225 16.98 -27.71 -4.06
N ARG A 226 17.70 -27.02 -4.97
CA ARG A 226 18.12 -27.54 -6.28
C ARG A 226 18.84 -28.88 -6.24
N LEU A 227 19.60 -29.17 -5.18
CA LEU A 227 20.27 -30.46 -5.05
C LEU A 227 19.26 -31.62 -5.06
N TRP A 228 18.12 -31.44 -4.38
CA TRP A 228 17.04 -32.41 -4.31
C TRP A 228 16.19 -32.41 -5.57
N GLU A 229 15.82 -31.22 -6.07
CA GLU A 229 14.97 -31.08 -7.25
C GLU A 229 15.61 -31.67 -8.52
N ALA A 230 16.88 -31.36 -8.76
CA ALA A 230 17.62 -31.83 -9.91
C ALA A 230 17.90 -33.34 -9.81
N ALA A 231 18.29 -33.82 -8.63
CA ALA A 231 18.51 -35.25 -8.40
C ALA A 231 17.21 -36.06 -8.58
N ALA A 232 16.07 -35.55 -8.10
CA ALA A 232 14.75 -36.16 -8.31
C ALA A 232 14.36 -36.24 -9.80
N CYS A 233 14.93 -35.39 -10.66
CA CYS A 233 14.76 -35.43 -12.11
C CYS A 233 15.80 -36.33 -12.83
N SER A 234 16.66 -37.04 -12.07
CA SER A 234 17.80 -37.81 -12.57
C SER A 234 18.82 -36.95 -13.33
N ALA A 235 18.99 -35.70 -12.91
CA ALA A 235 19.96 -34.79 -13.48
C ALA A 235 21.34 -34.98 -12.83
N PHE A 236 22.40 -34.79 -13.61
CA PHE A 236 23.76 -34.77 -13.09
C PHE A 236 24.10 -33.39 -12.52
N ILE A 237 24.66 -33.36 -11.31
CA ILE A 237 24.86 -32.15 -10.54
C ILE A 237 26.35 -31.97 -10.23
N ILE A 238 26.85 -30.76 -10.48
CA ILE A 238 28.10 -30.29 -9.88
C ILE A 238 27.75 -29.17 -8.88
N SER A 239 28.24 -29.29 -7.64
CA SER A 239 27.94 -28.35 -6.56
C SER A 239 29.19 -27.87 -5.85
N ASP A 240 29.17 -26.63 -5.34
CA ASP A 240 30.15 -26.22 -4.33
C ASP A 240 29.92 -26.96 -3.00
N LYS A 241 30.97 -27.05 -2.18
CA LYS A 241 30.96 -27.81 -0.93
C LYS A 241 30.37 -27.00 0.22
N LEU A 242 29.26 -27.48 0.76
CA LEU A 242 28.78 -27.13 2.09
C LEU A 242 28.89 -28.36 3.01
N PRO A 243 29.34 -28.22 4.27
CA PRO A 243 29.42 -29.33 5.21
C PRO A 243 28.13 -30.16 5.31
N THR A 244 26.98 -29.51 5.51
CA THR A 244 25.68 -30.22 5.57
C THR A 244 25.34 -30.90 4.25
N ALA A 245 25.57 -30.25 3.12
CA ALA A 245 25.30 -30.83 1.80
C ALA A 245 26.16 -32.09 1.55
N ARG A 246 27.45 -32.02 1.90
CA ARG A 246 28.40 -33.13 1.78
C ARG A 246 28.04 -34.29 2.69
N GLN A 247 27.56 -34.02 3.90
CA GLN A 247 27.08 -35.05 4.83
C GLN A 247 25.85 -35.78 4.29
N LEU A 248 24.90 -35.06 3.69
CA LEU A 248 23.63 -35.63 3.22
C LEU A 248 23.77 -36.42 1.91
N PHE A 249 24.58 -35.94 0.97
CA PHE A 249 24.70 -36.52 -0.37
C PHE A 249 25.97 -37.37 -0.57
N GLY A 250 26.98 -37.25 0.28
CA GLY A 250 28.23 -38.00 0.13
C GLY A 250 28.83 -37.85 -1.26
N ASP A 251 29.26 -38.96 -1.87
CA ASP A 251 29.83 -39.00 -3.23
C ASP A 251 28.80 -39.13 -4.36
N THR A 252 27.50 -39.12 -4.04
CA THR A 252 26.44 -39.19 -5.07
C THR A 252 26.27 -37.90 -5.88
N ILE A 253 26.92 -36.81 -5.44
CA ILE A 253 27.03 -35.54 -6.18
C ILE A 253 28.51 -35.25 -6.40
N VAL A 254 28.82 -34.61 -7.54
CA VAL A 254 30.18 -34.13 -7.81
C VAL A 254 30.39 -32.77 -7.17
N TRP A 255 31.42 -32.68 -6.35
CA TRP A 255 31.74 -31.46 -5.59
C TRP A 255 32.86 -30.68 -6.23
N THR A 256 32.86 -29.36 -6.07
CA THR A 256 33.98 -28.50 -6.49
C THR A 256 34.60 -27.69 -5.34
N ASP A 257 35.92 -27.48 -5.41
CA ASP A 257 36.71 -26.67 -4.47
C ASP A 257 36.87 -25.20 -4.89
N GLY A 258 36.41 -24.83 -6.08
CA GLY A 258 36.55 -23.48 -6.63
C GLY A 258 36.39 -23.48 -8.15
N TRP A 259 36.49 -22.30 -8.77
CA TRP A 259 36.23 -22.18 -10.21
C TRP A 259 37.20 -22.97 -11.10
N ASP A 260 38.49 -23.05 -10.74
CA ASP A 260 39.48 -23.82 -11.51
C ASP A 260 39.11 -25.31 -11.59
N ASP A 261 38.87 -25.92 -10.43
CA ASP A 261 38.44 -27.31 -10.30
C ASP A 261 37.05 -27.53 -10.93
N LEU A 262 36.13 -26.57 -10.81
CA LEU A 262 34.83 -26.62 -11.48
C LEU A 262 34.99 -26.67 -13.00
N ARG A 263 35.87 -25.83 -13.56
CA ARG A 263 36.12 -25.75 -15.01
C ARG A 263 36.67 -27.06 -15.54
N GLU A 264 37.58 -27.70 -14.80
CA GLU A 264 38.12 -29.03 -15.13
C GLU A 264 37.02 -30.11 -15.07
N LYS A 265 36.22 -30.14 -14.00
CA LYS A 265 35.12 -31.11 -13.84
C LYS A 265 34.03 -30.96 -14.90
N VAL A 266 33.66 -29.73 -15.26
CA VAL A 266 32.70 -29.50 -16.35
C VAL A 266 33.24 -30.09 -17.65
N ARG A 267 34.50 -29.82 -18.02
CA ARG A 267 35.11 -30.38 -19.24
C ARG A 267 35.14 -31.91 -19.21
N TYR A 268 35.60 -32.48 -18.10
CA TYR A 268 35.67 -33.93 -17.91
C TYR A 268 34.30 -34.58 -18.09
N TYR A 269 33.28 -34.13 -17.34
CA TYR A 269 31.97 -34.76 -17.36
C TYR A 269 31.18 -34.48 -18.65
N LEU A 270 31.53 -33.47 -19.45
CA LEU A 270 30.96 -33.30 -20.80
C LEU A 270 31.47 -34.38 -21.78
N GLU A 271 32.65 -34.96 -21.54
CA GLU A 271 33.23 -36.04 -22.35
C GLU A 271 32.90 -37.45 -21.81
N HIS A 272 32.56 -37.57 -20.53
CA HIS A 272 32.33 -38.85 -19.84
C HIS A 272 30.84 -39.11 -19.57
N GLU A 273 30.07 -39.38 -20.61
CA GLU A 273 28.60 -39.48 -20.53
C GLU A 273 28.07 -40.63 -19.66
N GLU A 274 28.66 -41.82 -19.74
CA GLU A 274 28.15 -42.98 -19.00
C GLU A 274 28.40 -42.84 -17.49
N GLU A 275 29.56 -42.32 -17.10
CA GLU A 275 29.86 -41.99 -15.70
C GLU A 275 28.91 -40.89 -15.18
N ARG A 276 28.66 -39.86 -16.00
CA ARG A 276 27.73 -38.78 -15.67
C ARG A 276 26.31 -39.31 -15.38
N LYS A 277 25.81 -40.23 -16.22
CA LYS A 277 24.51 -40.88 -16.03
C LYS A 277 24.48 -41.77 -14.78
N GLN A 278 25.57 -42.50 -14.52
CA GLN A 278 25.66 -43.34 -13.34
C GLN A 278 25.55 -42.51 -12.05
N VAL A 279 26.34 -41.43 -11.92
CA VAL A 279 26.30 -40.56 -10.74
C VAL A 279 24.92 -39.91 -10.58
N ALA A 280 24.30 -39.43 -11.67
CA ALA A 280 22.95 -38.88 -11.63
C ALA A 280 21.90 -39.90 -11.16
N GLN A 281 22.05 -41.17 -11.57
CA GLN A 281 21.19 -42.26 -11.14
C GLN A 281 21.36 -42.57 -9.65
N GLU A 282 22.58 -42.55 -9.13
CA GLU A 282 22.88 -42.76 -7.71
C GLU A 282 22.25 -41.64 -6.85
N ALA A 283 22.40 -40.37 -7.26
CA ALA A 283 21.75 -39.22 -6.61
C ALA A 283 20.21 -39.35 -6.61
N TYR A 284 19.64 -39.75 -7.73
CA TYR A 284 18.20 -39.97 -7.89
C TYR A 284 17.67 -41.03 -6.92
N GLN A 285 18.35 -42.18 -6.81
CA GLN A 285 17.96 -43.24 -5.88
C GLN A 285 18.07 -42.79 -4.42
N LEU A 286 19.12 -42.03 -4.08
CA LEU A 286 19.28 -41.48 -2.74
C LEU A 286 18.12 -40.56 -2.36
N VAL A 287 17.80 -39.58 -3.23
CA VAL A 287 16.71 -38.62 -2.96
C VAL A 287 15.36 -39.32 -2.84
N LEU A 288 15.03 -40.24 -3.76
CA LEU A 288 13.75 -40.95 -3.70
C LEU A 288 13.59 -41.83 -2.45
N SER A 289 14.68 -42.41 -1.94
CA SER A 289 14.63 -43.31 -0.79
C SER A 289 14.66 -42.57 0.55
N GLN A 290 15.29 -41.41 0.64
CA GLN A 290 15.58 -40.74 1.92
C GLN A 290 15.15 -39.28 2.04
N TYR A 291 14.97 -38.55 0.94
CA TYR A 291 14.82 -37.09 0.96
C TYR A 291 13.62 -36.59 0.14
N THR A 292 12.50 -37.29 0.25
CA THR A 292 11.18 -36.85 -0.26
C THR A 292 10.28 -36.39 0.88
N PHE A 293 9.32 -35.53 0.59
CA PHE A 293 8.31 -35.16 1.59
C PHE A 293 7.50 -36.37 2.07
N ASP A 294 7.21 -37.35 1.20
CA ASP A 294 6.57 -38.61 1.59
C ASP A 294 7.40 -39.39 2.64
N HIS A 295 8.73 -39.39 2.52
CA HIS A 295 9.61 -40.02 3.51
C HIS A 295 9.53 -39.33 4.88
N TRP A 296 9.48 -37.99 4.89
CA TRP A 296 9.51 -37.20 6.12
C TRP A 296 8.16 -37.05 6.81
N ALA A 297 7.05 -37.21 6.09
CA ALA A 297 5.70 -36.94 6.60
C ALA A 297 5.40 -37.65 7.93
N ASN A 298 5.70 -38.96 8.04
CA ASN A 298 5.47 -39.71 9.28
C ASN A 298 6.32 -39.19 10.46
N LYS A 299 7.58 -38.81 10.20
CA LYS A 299 8.47 -38.26 11.24
C LYS A 299 8.01 -36.87 11.68
N ILE A 300 7.60 -36.03 10.74
CA ILE A 300 7.03 -34.70 11.02
C ILE A 300 5.76 -34.85 11.87
N MET A 301 4.84 -35.74 11.48
CA MET A 301 3.61 -35.95 12.24
C MET A 301 3.85 -36.54 13.62
N GLY A 302 4.78 -37.49 13.78
CA GLY A 302 5.19 -37.99 15.09
C GLY A 302 5.74 -36.87 15.97
N PHE A 303 6.64 -36.05 15.45
CA PHE A 303 7.19 -34.90 16.17
C PHE A 303 6.10 -33.91 16.59
N VAL A 304 5.19 -33.56 15.67
CA VAL A 304 4.07 -32.67 15.94
C VAL A 304 3.17 -33.24 17.04
N GLN A 305 2.80 -34.52 16.95
CA GLN A 305 1.98 -35.20 17.95
C GLN A 305 2.64 -35.21 19.33
N ASP A 306 3.95 -35.49 19.40
CA ASP A 306 4.70 -35.46 20.65
C ASP A 306 4.67 -34.06 21.28
N ARG A 307 4.85 -32.99 20.48
CA ARG A 307 4.77 -31.60 20.97
C ARG A 307 3.35 -31.18 21.38
N LEU A 308 2.32 -31.79 20.80
CA LEU A 308 0.92 -31.56 21.17
C LEU A 308 0.51 -32.28 22.47
N GLN A 309 1.14 -33.43 22.78
CA GLN A 309 0.87 -34.21 23.99
C GLN A 309 1.61 -33.71 25.24
N GLU A 310 2.63 -32.87 25.08
CA GLU A 310 3.26 -32.18 26.19
C GLU A 310 2.24 -31.30 26.92
N LYS A 311 1.78 -31.77 28.09
CA LYS A 311 0.95 -31.00 29.03
C LYS A 311 1.54 -29.60 29.15
N GLU A 312 0.68 -28.59 28.96
CA GLU A 312 1.04 -27.18 29.06
C GLU A 312 1.98 -26.95 30.24
N ARG A 313 3.26 -26.67 29.94
CA ARG A 313 4.17 -26.13 30.93
C ARG A 313 3.75 -24.68 31.14
N PRO A 314 3.61 -24.23 32.40
CA PRO A 314 3.37 -22.82 32.69
C PRO A 314 4.48 -21.99 32.08
N SER A 315 4.11 -20.82 31.56
CA SER A 315 5.01 -19.79 31.04
C SER A 315 6.25 -19.62 31.93
N PRO A 316 7.43 -19.32 31.37
CA PRO A 316 8.65 -19.14 32.15
C PRO A 316 8.41 -18.06 33.21
N VAL A 317 8.38 -18.53 34.46
CA VAL A 317 8.34 -17.69 35.65
C VAL A 317 9.60 -16.85 35.63
N ILE A 318 9.44 -15.56 35.34
CA ILE A 318 10.43 -14.53 35.68
C ILE A 318 10.72 -14.70 37.17
N ASN A 319 12.00 -14.86 37.50
CA ASN A 319 12.49 -15.00 38.87
C ASN A 319 11.73 -14.05 39.80
N LYS A 320 10.85 -14.63 40.63
CA LYS A 320 10.16 -13.95 41.73
C LYS A 320 11.21 -13.53 42.75
N SER A 321 11.70 -12.32 42.60
CA SER A 321 12.16 -11.55 43.75
C SER A 321 10.95 -10.78 44.29
N SER A 322 10.72 -10.94 45.59
CA SER A 322 9.68 -10.34 46.42
C SER A 322 8.30 -11.02 46.40
N THR A 323 7.85 -11.33 47.60
CA THR A 323 6.54 -11.85 47.98
C THR A 323 5.44 -10.80 47.74
N GLN A 324 5.11 -10.53 46.49
CA GLN A 324 3.88 -9.80 46.14
C GLN A 324 2.75 -10.81 45.92
N GLU A 325 1.65 -10.65 46.66
CA GLU A 325 0.41 -11.40 46.46
C GLU A 325 -0.10 -11.19 45.04
N ILE A 326 -0.39 -12.27 44.31
CA ILE A 326 -0.94 -12.20 42.95
C ILE A 326 -2.39 -11.70 43.06
N PRO A 327 -2.77 -10.60 42.38
CA PRO A 327 -4.08 -9.98 42.58
C PRO A 327 -5.21 -10.79 41.91
N LEU A 328 -6.26 -11.12 42.66
CA LEU A 328 -7.46 -11.76 42.10
C LEU A 328 -8.22 -10.78 41.17
N VAL A 329 -8.64 -11.26 40.01
CA VAL A 329 -9.53 -10.53 39.08
C VAL A 329 -10.95 -11.12 39.12
N SER A 330 -11.95 -10.28 39.37
CA SER A 330 -13.36 -10.68 39.22
C SER A 330 -13.87 -10.28 37.83
N VAL A 331 -14.23 -11.26 37.01
CA VAL A 331 -14.82 -11.02 35.69
C VAL A 331 -16.35 -11.08 35.79
N ILE A 332 -17.01 -9.98 35.43
CA ILE A 332 -18.45 -9.80 35.55
C ILE A 332 -19.13 -10.13 34.22
N VAL A 333 -20.02 -11.13 34.21
CA VAL A 333 -20.67 -11.64 33.00
C VAL A 333 -22.21 -11.64 33.14
N PRO A 334 -22.91 -10.59 32.67
CA PRO A 334 -24.37 -10.60 32.62
C PRO A 334 -24.87 -11.41 31.40
N THR A 335 -25.98 -12.13 31.56
CA THR A 335 -26.61 -12.87 30.46
C THR A 335 -28.13 -12.87 30.56
N TYR A 336 -28.81 -12.87 29.41
CA TYR A 336 -30.27 -12.95 29.30
C TYR A 336 -30.70 -13.60 27.98
N ASN A 337 -31.29 -14.80 28.04
CA ASN A 337 -31.83 -15.58 26.91
C ASN A 337 -30.84 -15.83 25.75
N ARG A 338 -29.56 -16.10 26.04
CA ARG A 338 -28.51 -16.36 25.03
C ARG A 338 -27.53 -17.46 25.42
N PRO A 339 -28.01 -18.69 25.71
CA PRO A 339 -27.17 -19.79 26.19
C PRO A 339 -25.94 -20.08 25.33
N GLU A 340 -26.10 -20.10 24.00
CA GLU A 340 -25.02 -20.43 23.05
C GLU A 340 -23.89 -19.41 23.05
N MET A 341 -24.20 -18.13 23.30
CA MET A 341 -23.21 -17.06 23.28
C MET A 341 -22.41 -17.07 24.59
N LEU A 342 -23.12 -17.28 25.70
CA LEU A 342 -22.54 -17.37 27.04
C LEU A 342 -21.41 -18.39 27.10
N GLU A 343 -21.58 -19.57 26.49
CA GLU A 343 -20.53 -20.59 26.44
C GLU A 343 -19.22 -20.05 25.83
N GLY A 344 -19.31 -19.33 24.70
CA GLY A 344 -18.14 -18.74 24.04
C GLY A 344 -17.43 -17.69 24.91
N ALA A 345 -18.21 -16.81 25.56
CA ALA A 345 -17.67 -15.80 26.47
C ALA A 345 -16.93 -16.44 27.66
N ILE A 346 -17.56 -17.43 28.33
CA ILE A 346 -16.96 -18.11 29.48
C ILE A 346 -15.67 -18.87 29.07
N ARG A 347 -15.68 -19.56 27.92
CA ARG A 347 -14.47 -20.22 27.40
C ARG A 347 -13.34 -19.24 27.16
N SER A 348 -13.63 -18.03 26.67
CA SER A 348 -12.60 -17.00 26.46
C SER A 348 -11.96 -16.51 27.76
N ILE A 349 -12.72 -16.48 28.86
CA ILE A 349 -12.22 -16.15 30.20
C ILE A 349 -11.40 -17.30 30.78
N LEU A 350 -11.87 -18.54 30.64
CA LEU A 350 -11.16 -19.72 31.14
C LEU A 350 -9.82 -19.96 30.40
N ASN A 351 -9.71 -19.48 29.15
CA ASN A 351 -8.49 -19.58 28.33
C ASN A 351 -7.51 -18.40 28.52
N GLN A 352 -7.72 -17.55 29.54
CA GLN A 352 -6.78 -16.47 29.83
C GLN A 352 -5.45 -17.00 30.36
N THR A 353 -4.33 -16.37 29.97
CA THR A 353 -2.99 -16.68 30.52
C THR A 353 -2.86 -16.28 31.99
N TYR A 354 -3.70 -15.35 32.45
CA TYR A 354 -3.80 -14.98 33.85
C TYR A 354 -4.74 -15.92 34.62
N SER A 355 -4.20 -16.67 35.58
CA SER A 355 -4.93 -17.77 36.24
C SER A 355 -5.75 -17.38 37.47
N GLU A 356 -5.38 -16.30 38.17
CA GLU A 356 -6.00 -15.85 39.43
C GLU A 356 -7.28 -15.05 39.16
N ILE A 357 -8.33 -15.77 38.77
CA ILE A 357 -9.61 -15.20 38.36
C ILE A 357 -10.78 -15.86 39.10
N GLU A 358 -11.85 -15.10 39.29
CA GLU A 358 -13.18 -15.61 39.56
C GLU A 358 -14.17 -15.05 38.51
N ILE A 359 -15.16 -15.85 38.14
CA ILE A 359 -16.14 -15.51 37.11
C ILE A 359 -17.50 -15.40 37.77
N LEU A 360 -18.14 -14.23 37.71
CA LEU A 360 -19.46 -14.00 38.29
C LEU A 360 -20.49 -13.89 37.15
N VAL A 361 -21.20 -14.98 36.91
CA VAL A 361 -22.24 -15.06 35.88
C VAL A 361 -23.59 -14.75 36.49
N VAL A 362 -24.26 -13.72 35.98
CA VAL A 362 -25.60 -13.34 36.42
C VAL A 362 -26.58 -13.54 35.27
N ASN A 363 -27.37 -14.61 35.37
CA ASN A 363 -28.53 -14.82 34.52
C ASN A 363 -29.67 -13.94 35.04
N ASP A 364 -29.98 -12.88 34.28
CA ASP A 364 -30.98 -11.88 34.63
C ASP A 364 -32.42 -12.36 34.29
N GLY A 365 -32.73 -13.59 34.68
CA GLY A 365 -34.00 -14.26 34.41
C GLY A 365 -34.11 -14.84 32.98
N GLY A 366 -35.19 -15.58 32.73
CA GLY A 366 -35.43 -16.22 31.43
C GLY A 366 -34.89 -17.65 31.35
N GLU A 367 -34.32 -18.02 30.18
CA GLU A 367 -33.86 -19.37 29.86
C GLU A 367 -32.86 -19.93 30.89
N GLU A 368 -32.91 -21.25 31.11
CA GLU A 368 -32.00 -21.93 32.04
C GLU A 368 -30.61 -22.11 31.42
N THR A 369 -29.59 -21.50 32.03
CA THR A 369 -28.19 -21.61 31.57
C THR A 369 -27.29 -22.35 32.56
N GLU A 370 -27.84 -22.84 33.68
CA GLU A 370 -27.08 -23.48 34.76
C GLU A 370 -26.34 -24.74 34.28
N GLN A 371 -26.92 -25.51 33.37
CA GLN A 371 -26.28 -26.70 32.80
C GLN A 371 -25.00 -26.35 32.02
N ILE A 372 -24.99 -25.22 31.31
CA ILE A 372 -23.82 -24.74 30.56
C ILE A 372 -22.70 -24.40 31.53
N ILE A 373 -23.03 -23.67 32.62
CA ILE A 373 -22.06 -23.33 33.65
C ILE A 373 -21.49 -24.58 34.32
N ASN A 374 -22.34 -25.53 34.71
CA ASN A 374 -21.90 -26.79 35.33
C ASN A 374 -20.99 -27.62 34.41
N SER A 375 -21.15 -27.50 33.08
CA SER A 375 -20.29 -28.21 32.12
C SER A 375 -18.90 -27.57 31.95
N LEU A 376 -18.78 -26.27 32.23
CA LEU A 376 -17.55 -25.49 32.04
C LEU A 376 -16.75 -25.30 33.34
N ASP A 377 -17.43 -25.24 34.50
CA ASP A 377 -16.81 -24.93 35.80
C ASP A 377 -16.09 -26.13 36.44
N LYS A 378 -15.03 -26.60 35.80
CA LYS A 378 -14.24 -27.74 36.30
C LYS A 378 -13.42 -27.41 37.55
N ASP A 379 -13.03 -26.14 37.71
CA ASP A 379 -12.12 -25.66 38.74
C ASP A 379 -12.82 -24.84 39.84
N HIS A 380 -14.16 -24.84 39.88
CA HIS A 380 -14.97 -24.08 40.84
C HIS A 380 -14.65 -22.57 40.88
N LYS A 381 -14.37 -21.99 39.72
CA LYS A 381 -14.07 -20.56 39.53
C LYS A 381 -15.34 -19.75 39.21
N ILE A 382 -16.44 -20.40 38.86
CA ILE A 382 -17.67 -19.73 38.41
C ILE A 382 -18.69 -19.63 39.56
N THR A 383 -19.10 -18.41 39.89
CA THR A 383 -20.27 -18.15 40.74
C THR A 383 -21.46 -17.81 39.83
N TYR A 384 -22.45 -18.69 39.78
CA TYR A 384 -23.69 -18.49 39.02
C TYR A 384 -24.80 -17.94 39.90
N ILE A 385 -25.45 -16.86 39.45
CA ILE A 385 -26.57 -16.23 40.13
C ILE A 385 -27.71 -16.09 39.14
N LYS A 386 -28.92 -16.50 39.55
CA LYS A 386 -30.13 -16.35 38.75
C LYS A 386 -31.11 -15.39 39.41
N HIS A 387 -31.53 -14.35 38.71
CA HIS A 387 -32.64 -13.50 39.12
C HIS A 387 -33.99 -14.19 38.81
N SER A 388 -35.01 -13.88 39.62
CA SER A 388 -36.36 -14.44 39.43
C SER A 388 -37.10 -13.85 38.22
N GLN A 389 -36.67 -12.67 37.77
CA GLN A 389 -37.20 -11.94 36.61
C GLN A 389 -36.09 -11.06 36.03
N ASN A 390 -36.31 -10.45 34.87
CA ASN A 390 -35.36 -9.53 34.24
C ASN A 390 -35.37 -8.16 34.91
N HIS A 391 -34.20 -7.73 35.41
CA HIS A 391 -33.97 -6.44 36.06
C HIS A 391 -33.09 -5.49 35.24
N GLU A 392 -32.80 -5.84 33.98
CA GLU A 392 -31.85 -5.24 33.05
C GLU A 392 -30.36 -5.34 33.47
N ARG A 393 -29.49 -5.17 32.47
CA ARG A 393 -28.03 -5.39 32.56
C ARG A 393 -27.33 -4.69 33.73
N SER A 394 -27.75 -3.47 34.08
CA SER A 394 -27.12 -2.68 35.15
C SER A 394 -27.33 -3.33 36.51
N ALA A 395 -28.55 -3.83 36.77
CA ALA A 395 -28.87 -4.56 37.99
C ALA A 395 -28.12 -5.90 38.05
N ALA A 396 -28.05 -6.62 36.92
CA ALA A 396 -27.28 -7.86 36.82
C ALA A 396 -25.79 -7.66 37.15
N ARG A 397 -25.15 -6.64 36.55
CA ARG A 397 -23.76 -6.28 36.88
C ARG A 397 -23.62 -5.86 38.35
N ASN A 398 -24.55 -5.08 38.89
CA ASN A 398 -24.52 -4.66 40.29
C ASN A 398 -24.63 -5.84 41.27
N THR A 399 -25.43 -6.85 40.95
CA THR A 399 -25.50 -8.10 41.74
C THR A 399 -24.14 -8.80 41.79
N ALA A 400 -23.48 -8.94 40.64
CA ALA A 400 -22.14 -9.52 40.58
C ALA A 400 -21.08 -8.68 41.32
N LEU A 401 -21.08 -7.35 41.13
CA LEU A 401 -20.10 -6.46 41.77
C LEU A 401 -20.18 -6.46 43.30
N LYS A 402 -21.38 -6.64 43.87
CA LYS A 402 -21.57 -6.78 45.33
C LYS A 402 -20.93 -8.06 45.87
N LEU A 403 -20.77 -9.09 45.04
CA LEU A 403 -20.22 -10.40 45.40
C LEU A 403 -18.77 -10.59 44.98
N ALA A 404 -18.28 -9.82 44.01
CA ALA A 404 -16.90 -9.81 43.54
C ALA A 404 -15.92 -9.68 44.71
N ARG A 405 -14.82 -10.44 44.73
CA ARG A 405 -13.78 -10.44 45.77
C ARG A 405 -12.42 -9.97 45.25
N GLY A 406 -12.25 -9.90 43.93
CA GLY A 406 -11.04 -9.49 43.25
C GLY A 406 -10.59 -8.07 43.62
N LYS A 407 -9.26 -7.88 43.62
CA LYS A 407 -8.65 -6.55 43.66
C LYS A 407 -9.07 -5.76 42.42
N TYR A 408 -9.10 -6.43 41.27
CA TYR A 408 -9.48 -5.87 39.98
C TYR A 408 -10.82 -6.41 39.50
N ILE A 409 -11.55 -5.58 38.79
CA ILE A 409 -12.82 -5.89 38.14
C ILE A 409 -12.63 -5.76 36.62
N ALA A 410 -13.05 -6.78 35.89
CA ALA A 410 -13.16 -6.78 34.42
C ALA A 410 -14.58 -7.15 34.01
N TYR A 411 -14.98 -6.81 32.78
CA TYR A 411 -16.35 -6.98 32.29
C TYR A 411 -16.35 -7.76 30.99
N LEU A 412 -17.28 -8.69 30.81
CA LEU A 412 -17.48 -9.36 29.53
C LEU A 412 -18.97 -9.60 29.31
N ASP A 413 -19.54 -9.01 28.27
CA ASP A 413 -20.91 -9.32 27.88
C ASP A 413 -20.95 -10.71 27.24
N ASP A 414 -22.07 -11.42 27.41
CA ASP A 414 -22.22 -12.83 27.00
C ASP A 414 -22.04 -13.11 25.49
N ALA A 415 -21.99 -12.08 24.65
CA ALA A 415 -21.76 -12.18 23.21
C ALA A 415 -20.32 -11.86 22.77
N ASP A 416 -19.47 -11.37 23.67
CA ASP A 416 -18.13 -10.87 23.37
C ASP A 416 -17.03 -11.85 23.79
N ILE A 417 -15.78 -11.57 23.38
CA ILE A 417 -14.64 -12.49 23.57
C ILE A 417 -13.40 -11.73 24.06
N PHE A 418 -12.72 -12.27 25.07
CA PHE A 418 -11.34 -11.91 25.38
C PHE A 418 -10.33 -12.73 24.58
N TYR A 419 -9.23 -12.11 24.14
CA TYR A 419 -8.06 -12.85 23.67
C TYR A 419 -7.19 -13.28 24.86
N PRO A 420 -6.38 -14.34 24.74
CA PRO A 420 -5.75 -15.03 25.89
C PRO A 420 -4.94 -14.13 26.84
N HIS A 421 -4.33 -13.06 26.34
CA HIS A 421 -3.48 -12.16 27.12
C HIS A 421 -4.21 -10.94 27.69
N HIS A 422 -5.53 -10.82 27.55
CA HIS A 422 -6.28 -9.63 27.94
C HIS A 422 -6.12 -9.28 29.42
N LEU A 423 -6.43 -10.24 30.31
CA LEU A 423 -6.34 -10.02 31.75
C LEU A 423 -4.90 -9.85 32.23
N GLU A 424 -3.96 -10.62 31.68
CA GLU A 424 -2.54 -10.53 32.00
C GLU A 424 -1.97 -9.15 31.64
N THR A 425 -2.31 -8.62 30.46
CA THR A 425 -1.89 -7.30 29.99
C THR A 425 -2.36 -6.20 30.94
N LEU A 426 -3.64 -6.21 31.30
CA LEU A 426 -4.23 -5.20 32.16
C LEU A 426 -3.71 -5.28 33.61
N VAL A 427 -3.59 -6.49 34.18
CA VAL A 427 -3.05 -6.69 35.52
C VAL A 427 -1.59 -6.25 35.60
N ASN A 428 -0.74 -6.71 34.66
CA ASN A 428 0.68 -6.37 34.67
C ASN A 428 0.88 -4.86 34.56
N PHE A 429 0.06 -4.19 33.74
CA PHE A 429 0.10 -2.75 33.62
C PHE A 429 -0.31 -2.06 34.93
N LEU A 430 -1.44 -2.43 35.53
CA LEU A 430 -1.96 -1.80 36.75
C LEU A 430 -1.10 -2.08 37.98
N GLU A 431 -0.46 -3.25 38.10
CA GLU A 431 0.48 -3.52 39.19
C GLU A 431 1.80 -2.75 39.03
N SER A 432 2.20 -2.43 37.80
CA SER A 432 3.48 -1.76 37.50
C SER A 432 3.38 -0.24 37.40
N ASN A 433 2.16 0.32 37.43
CA ASN A 433 1.92 1.74 37.18
C ASN A 433 0.96 2.34 38.22
N PRO A 434 0.96 3.67 38.43
CA PRO A 434 0.13 4.30 39.46
C PRO A 434 -1.36 4.42 39.10
N TYR A 435 -1.79 3.87 37.97
CA TYR A 435 -3.17 3.96 37.50
C TYR A 435 -4.08 2.97 38.22
N LYS A 436 -5.34 3.37 38.44
CA LYS A 436 -6.38 2.50 39.03
C LYS A 436 -7.38 1.97 38.00
N VAL A 437 -7.33 2.50 36.79
CA VAL A 437 -8.20 2.16 35.67
C VAL A 437 -7.33 2.10 34.43
N ALA A 438 -7.41 1.00 33.68
CA ALA A 438 -6.73 0.84 32.40
C ALA A 438 -7.69 0.23 31.40
N TYR A 439 -7.47 0.50 30.11
CA TYR A 439 -8.21 -0.12 29.04
C TYR A 439 -7.35 -0.38 27.81
N THR A 440 -7.72 -1.39 27.05
CA THR A 440 -7.06 -1.83 25.81
C THR A 440 -7.92 -1.52 24.58
N ASP A 441 -7.43 -1.90 23.41
CA ASP A 441 -8.18 -1.88 22.16
C ASP A 441 -8.98 -3.17 21.94
N ALA A 442 -10.09 -3.06 21.21
CA ALA A 442 -10.92 -4.20 20.82
C ALA A 442 -11.39 -4.11 19.37
N LEU A 443 -11.32 -5.24 18.66
CA LEU A 443 -11.92 -5.36 17.33
C LEU A 443 -13.44 -5.43 17.44
N ARG A 444 -14.12 -4.87 16.44
CA ARG A 444 -15.54 -5.05 16.21
C ARG A 444 -15.75 -6.03 15.09
N ALA A 445 -16.37 -7.17 15.39
CA ALA A 445 -16.74 -8.18 14.41
C ALA A 445 -18.20 -7.98 13.95
N HIS A 446 -18.38 -7.70 12.66
CA HIS A 446 -19.68 -7.56 12.01
C HIS A 446 -20.20 -8.94 11.61
N GLN A 447 -21.41 -9.28 12.06
CA GLN A 447 -22.05 -10.57 11.85
C GLN A 447 -23.35 -10.45 11.04
N VAL A 448 -23.53 -11.40 10.13
CA VAL A 448 -24.78 -11.61 9.38
C VAL A 448 -25.34 -12.98 9.73
N LYS A 449 -26.68 -13.08 9.77
CA LYS A 449 -27.38 -14.33 10.04
C LYS A 449 -27.49 -15.16 8.76
N GLU A 450 -26.97 -16.38 8.78
CA GLU A 450 -27.08 -17.40 7.74
C GLU A 450 -27.92 -18.60 8.25
N GLU A 451 -28.22 -19.58 7.38
CA GLU A 451 -29.03 -20.77 7.73
C GLU A 451 -28.42 -21.59 8.89
N ASP A 452 -27.08 -21.63 9.00
CA ASP A 452 -26.33 -22.41 9.99
C ASP A 452 -25.80 -21.58 11.19
N GLY A 453 -26.18 -20.30 11.33
CA GLY A 453 -25.77 -19.44 12.45
C GLY A 453 -25.33 -18.04 12.06
N TYR A 454 -24.49 -17.39 12.90
CA TYR A 454 -23.93 -16.07 12.59
C TYR A 454 -22.52 -16.19 12.03
N LYS A 455 -22.27 -15.54 10.89
CA LYS A 455 -20.96 -15.50 10.24
C LYS A 455 -20.35 -14.12 10.33
N ILE A 456 -19.05 -14.05 10.65
CA ILE A 456 -18.30 -12.78 10.63
C ILE A 456 -18.01 -12.42 9.18
N ILE A 457 -18.47 -11.24 8.75
CA ILE A 457 -18.28 -10.72 7.39
C ILE A 457 -17.15 -9.69 7.33
N LYS A 458 -16.86 -9.02 8.46
CA LYS A 458 -15.85 -7.97 8.54
C LYS A 458 -15.39 -7.78 9.98
N LYS A 459 -14.13 -7.39 10.17
CA LYS A 459 -13.63 -6.82 11.42
C LYS A 459 -13.10 -5.41 11.19
N ASP A 460 -13.34 -4.49 12.11
CA ASP A 460 -12.71 -3.17 12.15
C ASP A 460 -12.31 -2.77 13.57
N LEU A 461 -11.48 -1.73 13.71
CA LEU A 461 -11.04 -1.18 15.00
C LEU A 461 -11.72 0.18 15.21
N PRO A 462 -12.92 0.23 15.83
CA PRO A 462 -13.69 1.47 15.93
C PRO A 462 -13.23 2.38 17.08
N TYR A 463 -12.50 1.85 18.05
CA TYR A 463 -12.00 2.57 19.22
C TYR A 463 -10.51 2.28 19.37
N SER A 464 -9.70 3.34 19.36
CA SER A 464 -8.31 3.38 19.81
C SER A 464 -7.98 4.84 20.08
N MET A 465 -8.25 5.26 21.31
CA MET A 465 -8.24 6.68 21.71
C MET A 465 -7.61 6.81 23.09
N ASP A 466 -6.65 7.71 23.23
CA ASP A 466 -6.07 8.05 24.52
C ASP A 466 -7.10 8.69 25.46
N PHE A 467 -6.86 8.50 26.75
CA PHE A 467 -7.78 8.96 27.79
C PHE A 467 -7.94 10.48 27.77
N SER A 468 -9.18 10.93 27.63
CA SER A 468 -9.54 12.35 27.73
C SER A 468 -10.81 12.53 28.56
N LYS A 469 -10.66 13.30 29.64
CA LYS A 469 -11.76 13.69 30.54
C LYS A 469 -12.84 14.50 29.81
N GLU A 470 -12.44 15.30 28.84
CA GLU A 470 -13.31 16.09 27.97
C GLU A 470 -14.04 15.21 26.97
N LEU A 471 -13.34 14.26 26.33
CA LEU A 471 -13.95 13.37 25.34
C LEU A 471 -15.02 12.48 25.97
N LEU A 472 -14.81 12.01 27.21
CA LEU A 472 -15.81 11.28 27.97
C LEU A 472 -17.08 12.09 28.26
N LEU A 473 -17.06 13.42 28.19
CA LEU A 473 -18.30 14.23 28.30
C LEU A 473 -19.09 14.27 26.98
N VAL A 474 -18.51 13.79 25.87
CA VAL A 474 -19.10 13.79 24.52
C VAL A 474 -19.51 12.39 24.08
N GLN A 475 -18.64 11.39 24.31
CA GLN A 475 -18.86 10.00 23.89
C GLN A 475 -18.10 9.01 24.77
N ASN A 476 -18.48 7.73 24.68
CA ASN A 476 -17.69 6.64 25.26
C ASN A 476 -16.38 6.46 24.47
N ILE A 477 -15.29 6.09 25.14
CA ILE A 477 -13.94 6.01 24.54
C ILE A 477 -13.52 4.59 24.17
N ALA A 478 -14.12 3.58 24.79
CA ALA A 478 -13.93 2.18 24.48
C ALA A 478 -15.16 1.38 24.96
N PRO A 479 -15.41 0.19 24.39
CA PRO A 479 -16.47 -0.70 24.88
C PRO A 479 -16.10 -1.29 26.25
N ILE A 480 -17.11 -1.67 27.04
CA ILE A 480 -16.93 -2.09 28.45
C ILE A 480 -15.91 -3.22 28.63
N LEU A 481 -15.82 -4.16 27.69
CA LEU A 481 -14.90 -5.29 27.75
C LEU A 481 -13.42 -4.88 27.75
N CYS A 482 -13.09 -3.68 27.27
CA CYS A 482 -11.71 -3.20 27.28
C CYS A 482 -11.22 -2.81 28.68
N PHE A 483 -12.13 -2.50 29.61
CA PHE A 483 -11.78 -1.84 30.87
C PHE A 483 -11.49 -2.84 32.00
N MET A 484 -10.42 -2.56 32.74
CA MET A 484 -10.17 -3.10 34.07
C MET A 484 -9.94 -1.97 35.06
N HIS A 485 -10.51 -2.07 36.26
CA HIS A 485 -10.26 -1.12 37.33
C HIS A 485 -10.12 -1.78 38.69
N GLU A 486 -9.45 -1.09 39.63
CA GLU A 486 -9.47 -1.49 41.04
C GLU A 486 -10.90 -1.46 41.58
N LYS A 487 -11.32 -2.52 42.28
CA LYS A 487 -12.62 -2.60 42.95
C LYS A 487 -12.86 -1.41 43.90
N SER A 488 -11.79 -0.90 44.51
CA SER A 488 -11.82 0.24 45.44
C SER A 488 -12.45 1.50 44.82
N CYS A 489 -12.33 1.69 43.50
CA CYS A 489 -12.91 2.84 42.79
C CYS A 489 -14.44 2.93 42.97
N LEU A 490 -15.12 1.78 43.04
CA LEU A 490 -16.58 1.72 43.18
C LEU A 490 -17.07 2.22 44.54
N ASN A 491 -16.23 2.18 45.59
CA ASN A 491 -16.58 2.73 46.90
C ASN A 491 -16.72 4.25 46.87
N GLU A 492 -15.98 4.92 45.98
CA GLU A 492 -16.00 6.38 45.87
C GLU A 492 -17.04 6.88 44.86
N VAL A 493 -17.19 6.17 43.73
CA VAL A 493 -18.06 6.65 42.64
C VAL A 493 -19.44 6.00 42.62
N GLY A 494 -19.64 4.91 43.36
CA GLY A 494 -20.85 4.09 43.34
C GLY A 494 -20.89 3.07 42.21
N LEU A 495 -21.92 2.22 42.22
CA LEU A 495 -22.13 1.15 41.24
C LEU A 495 -22.74 1.68 39.91
N PHE A 496 -23.18 0.79 39.01
CA PHE A 496 -23.91 1.18 37.81
C PHE A 496 -25.26 1.80 38.18
N ASP A 497 -25.69 2.83 37.44
CA ASP A 497 -27.00 3.44 37.60
C ASP A 497 -28.07 2.55 36.96
N GLU A 498 -28.87 1.87 37.77
CA GLU A 498 -29.92 0.96 37.31
C GLU A 498 -31.06 1.66 36.56
N THR A 499 -31.13 3.00 36.58
CA THR A 499 -32.11 3.77 35.78
C THR A 499 -31.69 3.94 34.31
N LEU A 500 -30.42 3.66 33.99
CA LEU A 500 -29.88 3.68 32.64
C LEU A 500 -29.93 2.27 32.04
N THR A 501 -30.75 2.11 31.00
CA THR A 501 -30.93 0.86 30.23
C THR A 501 -29.92 0.71 29.08
N THR A 502 -29.22 1.80 28.76
CA THR A 502 -28.11 1.95 27.81
C THR A 502 -27.20 3.06 28.32
N HIS A 503 -25.92 3.07 27.91
CA HIS A 503 -24.88 4.02 28.37
C HIS A 503 -24.55 3.98 29.87
N GLU A 504 -24.90 2.89 30.56
CA GLU A 504 -24.63 2.68 31.97
C GLU A 504 -23.12 2.63 32.28
N ASP A 505 -22.32 2.09 31.36
CA ASP A 505 -20.86 2.03 31.40
C ASP A 505 -20.25 3.42 31.20
N TRP A 506 -20.75 4.16 30.22
CA TRP A 506 -20.29 5.51 29.93
C TRP A 506 -20.50 6.45 31.13
N ASP A 507 -21.65 6.38 31.80
CA ASP A 507 -21.89 7.13 33.05
C ASP A 507 -20.88 6.76 34.15
N LEU A 508 -20.57 5.46 34.32
CA LEU A 508 -19.58 5.00 35.30
C LEU A 508 -18.18 5.56 34.98
N TRP A 509 -17.77 5.52 33.72
CA TRP A 509 -16.49 6.07 33.26
C TRP A 509 -16.39 7.59 33.44
N ILE A 510 -17.47 8.33 33.20
CA ILE A 510 -17.51 9.75 33.51
C ILE A 510 -17.29 9.97 35.00
N ARG A 511 -18.02 9.26 35.89
CA ARG A 511 -17.86 9.39 37.35
C ARG A 511 -16.45 9.02 37.81
N MET A 512 -15.89 7.90 37.35
CA MET A 512 -14.52 7.48 37.66
C MET A 512 -13.47 8.48 37.18
N SER A 513 -13.60 8.99 35.96
CA SER A 513 -12.65 9.96 35.39
C SER A 513 -12.60 11.30 36.14
N ARG A 514 -13.60 11.59 37.00
CA ARG A 514 -13.56 12.77 37.90
C ARG A 514 -12.67 12.55 39.13
N LYS A 515 -12.28 11.31 39.41
CA LYS A 515 -11.47 10.92 40.57
C LYS A 515 -10.12 10.33 40.19
N TYR A 516 -10.06 9.60 39.08
CA TYR A 516 -8.88 8.87 38.64
C TYR A 516 -8.57 9.17 37.17
N ASP A 517 -7.29 9.13 36.82
CA ASP A 517 -6.85 9.11 35.42
C ASP A 517 -6.84 7.67 34.92
N PHE A 518 -7.16 7.47 33.64
CA PHE A 518 -7.14 6.15 33.02
C PHE A 518 -5.91 6.02 32.14
N ALA A 519 -5.40 4.80 32.01
CA ALA A 519 -4.37 4.49 31.05
C ALA A 519 -4.95 3.77 29.83
N HIS A 520 -4.57 4.23 28.64
CA HIS A 520 -4.81 3.54 27.40
C HIS A 520 -3.59 2.67 27.07
N ILE A 521 -3.83 1.39 26.78
CA ILE A 521 -2.83 0.45 26.31
C ILE A 521 -3.19 0.13 24.85
N GLU A 522 -2.45 0.72 23.90
CA GLU A 522 -2.66 0.57 22.45
C GLU A 522 -2.31 -0.85 21.98
N MET A 523 -3.15 -1.81 22.36
CA MET A 523 -2.99 -3.23 22.08
C MET A 523 -4.37 -3.88 21.95
N ILE A 524 -4.59 -4.57 20.83
CA ILE A 524 -5.83 -5.31 20.60
C ILE A 524 -5.80 -6.58 21.43
N THR A 525 -6.68 -6.68 22.42
CA THR A 525 -6.75 -7.86 23.32
C THR A 525 -8.15 -8.41 23.50
N ALA A 526 -9.15 -7.85 22.83
CA ALA A 526 -10.53 -8.34 22.91
C ALA A 526 -11.30 -8.09 21.60
N GLU A 527 -12.48 -8.69 21.49
CA GLU A 527 -13.38 -8.54 20.35
C GLU A 527 -14.84 -8.47 20.82
N PHE A 528 -15.57 -7.47 20.32
CA PHE A 528 -17.02 -7.34 20.53
C PHE A 528 -17.80 -7.48 19.23
N ARG A 529 -19.05 -7.97 19.32
CA ARG A 529 -19.82 -8.37 18.13
C ARG A 529 -20.99 -7.41 17.83
N THR A 530 -21.14 -7.03 16.56
CA THR A 530 -22.28 -6.25 16.06
C THR A 530 -23.01 -7.02 14.96
N ARG A 531 -24.34 -6.93 14.92
CA ARG A 531 -25.20 -7.67 13.98
C ARG A 531 -26.03 -6.74 13.13
N GLU A 532 -26.11 -7.05 11.83
CA GLU A 532 -26.83 -6.24 10.85
C GLU A 532 -28.35 -6.49 10.84
N ASP A 533 -28.80 -7.61 11.42
CA ASP A 533 -30.23 -7.98 11.51
C ASP A 533 -31.02 -7.20 12.57
N GLY A 534 -30.42 -6.17 13.17
CA GLY A 534 -31.03 -5.34 14.19
C GLY A 534 -31.04 -5.96 15.60
N SER A 535 -30.62 -7.22 15.77
CA SER A 535 -30.63 -7.93 17.07
C SER A 535 -29.54 -7.45 18.05
N SER A 536 -28.61 -6.62 17.58
CA SER A 536 -27.61 -6.01 18.46
C SER A 536 -28.22 -4.91 19.35
N THR A 537 -27.69 -4.75 20.57
CA THR A 537 -28.16 -3.71 21.50
C THR A 537 -28.12 -2.31 20.86
N THR A 538 -27.10 -2.03 20.05
CA THR A 538 -26.83 -0.71 19.46
C THR A 538 -27.84 -0.33 18.37
N SER A 539 -28.25 -1.29 17.54
CA SER A 539 -29.20 -1.06 16.44
C SER A 539 -30.67 -1.17 16.88
N GLY A 540 -30.98 -2.08 17.81
CA GLY A 540 -32.36 -2.36 18.23
C GLY A 540 -32.94 -1.39 19.28
N ARG A 541 -32.13 -0.50 19.87
CA ARG A 541 -32.52 0.41 20.97
C ARG A 541 -32.22 1.90 20.69
N LEU A 542 -32.12 2.35 19.44
CA LEU A 542 -31.77 3.75 19.10
C LEU A 542 -32.58 4.82 19.86
N PRO A 543 -33.92 4.72 20.05
CA PRO A 543 -34.68 5.68 20.85
C PRO A 543 -34.25 5.73 22.31
N ASP A 544 -33.88 4.59 22.88
CA ASP A 544 -33.40 4.52 24.26
C ASP A 544 -31.98 5.09 24.39
N PHE A 545 -31.10 4.85 23.42
CA PHE A 545 -29.78 5.51 23.34
C PHE A 545 -29.94 7.03 23.34
N LEU A 546 -30.91 7.58 22.61
CA LEU A 546 -31.14 9.03 22.60
C LEU A 546 -31.58 9.52 23.98
N ARG A 547 -32.57 8.83 24.58
CA ARG A 547 -33.08 9.16 25.91
C ARG A 547 -31.98 9.16 26.97
N THR A 548 -31.15 8.12 27.03
CA THR A 548 -30.09 7.98 28.04
C THR A 548 -28.93 8.95 27.80
N MET A 549 -28.61 9.26 26.54
CA MET A 549 -27.63 10.29 26.19
C MET A 549 -28.08 11.69 26.62
N GLU A 550 -29.35 12.05 26.40
CA GLU A 550 -29.91 13.32 26.90
C GLU A 550 -29.87 13.40 28.43
N ILE A 551 -30.11 12.29 29.14
CA ILE A 551 -29.97 12.20 30.60
C ILE A 551 -28.51 12.44 31.03
N ILE A 552 -27.54 11.80 30.39
CA ILE A 552 -26.11 11.95 30.71
C ILE A 552 -25.64 13.39 30.46
N PHE A 553 -25.96 13.97 29.30
CA PHE A 553 -25.56 15.34 28.98
C PHE A 553 -26.15 16.36 29.97
N LYS A 554 -27.42 16.19 30.33
CA LYS A 554 -28.06 17.03 31.35
C LYS A 554 -27.44 16.82 32.74
N ARG A 555 -27.12 15.58 33.11
CA ARG A 555 -26.52 15.23 34.41
C ARG A 555 -25.16 15.91 34.62
N TYR A 556 -24.36 16.03 33.57
CA TYR A 556 -23.01 16.59 33.64
C TYR A 556 -22.90 18.01 33.06
N GLU A 557 -24.02 18.72 32.88
CA GLU A 557 -24.09 20.08 32.32
C GLU A 557 -23.18 21.08 33.07
N GLU A 558 -23.07 20.96 34.39
CA GLU A 558 -22.21 21.82 35.21
C GLU A 558 -20.71 21.70 34.84
N HIS A 559 -20.28 20.58 34.26
CA HIS A 559 -18.92 20.37 33.77
C HIS A 559 -18.70 20.85 32.33
N THR A 560 -19.78 21.13 31.58
CA THR A 560 -19.72 21.55 30.17
C THR A 560 -20.16 22.99 29.96
N LYS A 561 -20.89 23.62 30.89
CA LYS A 561 -21.46 24.97 30.74
C LYS A 561 -20.49 26.07 30.32
N ASN A 562 -19.21 25.96 30.67
CA ASN A 562 -18.16 26.91 30.32
C ASN A 562 -17.26 26.41 29.17
N LYS A 563 -17.66 25.33 28.47
CA LYS A 563 -16.91 24.68 27.39
C LYS A 563 -17.77 24.62 26.11
N PRO A 564 -17.93 25.72 25.36
CA PRO A 564 -18.84 25.78 24.22
C PRO A 564 -18.52 24.75 23.13
N GLN A 565 -17.23 24.40 22.95
CA GLN A 565 -16.79 23.37 22.01
C GLN A 565 -17.34 21.98 22.36
N ILE A 566 -17.44 21.65 23.66
CA ILE A 566 -17.99 20.37 24.12
C ILE A 566 -19.51 20.34 23.93
N ILE A 567 -20.19 21.43 24.27
CA ILE A 567 -21.64 21.57 24.05
C ILE A 567 -21.99 21.42 22.57
N GLU A 568 -21.19 22.01 21.67
CA GLU A 568 -21.38 21.87 20.22
C GLU A 568 -21.27 20.41 19.77
N LEU A 569 -20.27 19.68 20.27
CA LEU A 569 -20.11 18.25 19.97
C LEU A 569 -21.25 17.39 20.53
N GLN A 570 -21.71 17.68 21.75
CA GLN A 570 -22.89 17.03 22.33
C GLN A 570 -24.14 17.23 21.48
N ASN A 571 -24.39 18.47 21.03
CA ASN A 571 -25.53 18.78 20.16
C ASN A 571 -25.45 18.04 18.82
N LYS A 572 -24.28 18.02 18.17
CA LYS A 572 -24.05 17.25 16.94
C LYS A 572 -24.35 15.77 17.11
N ARG A 573 -23.99 15.19 18.27
CA ARG A 573 -24.27 13.78 18.59
C ARG A 573 -25.77 13.50 18.74
N LEU A 574 -26.49 14.39 19.43
CA LEU A 574 -27.96 14.30 19.56
C LEU A 574 -28.66 14.43 18.21
N GLU A 575 -28.24 15.37 17.37
CA GLU A 575 -28.79 15.58 16.03
C GLU A 575 -28.59 14.36 15.13
N TRP A 576 -27.38 13.79 15.12
CA TRP A 576 -27.08 12.57 14.38
C TRP A 576 -28.01 11.42 14.79
N LEU A 577 -28.14 11.16 16.10
CA LEU A 577 -28.96 10.05 16.60
C LEU A 577 -30.47 10.26 16.34
N LYS A 578 -30.95 11.50 16.42
CA LYS A 578 -32.33 11.88 16.01
C LYS A 578 -32.57 11.61 14.52
N GLY A 579 -31.54 11.79 13.69
CA GLY A 579 -31.53 11.41 12.28
C GLY A 579 -31.67 9.91 12.07
N GLU A 580 -30.86 9.09 12.75
CA GLU A 580 -30.92 7.62 12.67
C GLU A 580 -32.28 7.05 13.10
N ILE A 581 -32.89 7.61 14.16
CA ILE A 581 -34.23 7.22 14.60
C ILE A 581 -35.29 7.53 13.52
N HIS A 582 -35.18 8.69 12.84
CA HIS A 582 -36.08 9.03 11.74
C HIS A 582 -35.92 8.06 10.55
N LYS A 583 -34.70 7.61 10.24
CA LYS A 583 -34.46 6.58 9.20
C LYS A 583 -35.17 5.28 9.54
N ALA A 584 -34.96 4.77 10.76
CA ALA A 584 -35.60 3.54 11.24
C ALA A 584 -37.13 3.64 11.25
N ALA A 585 -37.70 4.81 11.60
CA ALA A 585 -39.14 5.03 11.61
C ALA A 585 -39.77 5.11 10.20
N ASN A 586 -39.01 5.52 9.18
CA ASN A 586 -39.47 5.57 7.80
C ASN A 586 -39.39 4.20 7.11
N LEU A 587 -38.42 3.36 7.47
CA LEU A 587 -38.32 1.96 7.00
C LEU A 587 -39.52 1.10 7.43
N VAL A 588 -40.14 1.41 8.58
CA VAL A 588 -41.33 0.69 9.10
C VAL A 588 -42.65 1.20 8.49
N LYS A 589 -42.67 2.39 7.87
CA LYS A 589 -43.88 3.02 7.30
C LYS A 589 -44.15 2.68 5.83
N SER A 590 -43.30 1.89 5.17
CA SER A 590 -43.46 1.53 3.76
C SER A 590 -44.51 0.43 3.51
N GLU A 591 -45.09 -0.17 4.56
CA GLU A 591 -46.25 -1.05 4.43
C GLU A 591 -47.57 -0.30 4.71
N LYS A 592 -48.37 -0.15 3.64
CA LYS A 592 -49.81 0.22 3.58
C LYS A 592 -50.17 1.69 3.33
N SER A 593 -50.29 2.06 2.05
CA SER A 593 -51.48 2.67 1.36
C SER A 593 -51.04 3.41 0.08
N PRO A 594 -51.85 3.43 -1.01
CA PRO A 594 -51.45 3.99 -2.30
C PRO A 594 -51.49 5.52 -2.28
N GLY A 595 -50.40 6.13 -1.80
CA GLY A 595 -50.11 7.53 -2.05
C GLY A 595 -49.79 7.77 -3.53
N HIS A 596 -50.07 8.96 -4.03
CA HIS A 596 -49.71 9.40 -5.38
C HIS A 596 -48.21 9.18 -5.62
N ILE A 597 -47.84 8.32 -6.58
CA ILE A 597 -46.44 8.05 -6.96
C ILE A 597 -45.83 9.37 -7.43
N LYS A 598 -44.81 9.85 -6.72
CA LYS A 598 -44.13 11.10 -7.04
C LYS A 598 -43.01 10.88 -8.04
N THR A 599 -42.28 9.77 -7.91
CA THR A 599 -41.06 9.48 -8.66
C THR A 599 -41.13 8.08 -9.31
N SER A 600 -40.76 7.96 -10.58
CA SER A 600 -40.53 6.66 -11.22
C SER A 600 -39.05 6.47 -11.49
N ILE A 601 -38.45 5.43 -10.91
CA ILE A 601 -37.04 5.10 -11.06
C ILE A 601 -36.90 4.03 -12.15
N VAL A 602 -36.30 4.41 -13.27
CA VAL A 602 -36.06 3.56 -14.44
C VAL A 602 -34.62 3.09 -14.43
N ILE A 603 -34.42 1.77 -14.37
CA ILE A 603 -33.11 1.12 -14.35
C ILE A 603 -32.98 0.22 -15.57
N VAL A 604 -31.97 0.45 -16.40
CA VAL A 604 -31.62 -0.45 -17.51
C VAL A 604 -30.44 -1.31 -17.08
N THR A 605 -30.57 -2.63 -17.20
CA THR A 605 -29.57 -3.59 -16.75
C THR A 605 -29.15 -4.53 -17.88
N TYR A 606 -27.85 -4.85 -17.92
CA TYR A 606 -27.27 -5.81 -18.85
C TYR A 606 -26.04 -6.45 -18.21
N ASN A 607 -26.11 -7.75 -17.92
CA ASN A 607 -25.05 -8.54 -17.31
C ASN A 607 -24.44 -7.89 -16.05
N SER A 608 -25.29 -7.49 -15.10
CA SER A 608 -24.89 -6.75 -13.90
C SER A 608 -25.55 -7.28 -12.61
N LEU A 609 -25.62 -8.61 -12.46
CA LEU A 609 -26.27 -9.28 -11.33
C LEU A 609 -25.72 -8.83 -9.96
N SER A 610 -24.41 -8.63 -9.85
CA SER A 610 -23.76 -8.23 -8.60
C SER A 610 -24.05 -6.77 -8.21
N ASP A 611 -24.24 -5.90 -9.20
CA ASP A 611 -24.42 -4.47 -8.97
C ASP A 611 -25.90 -4.12 -8.73
N ILE A 612 -26.81 -4.69 -9.52
CA ILE A 612 -28.24 -4.35 -9.44
C ILE A 612 -28.84 -4.67 -8.07
N LYS A 613 -28.38 -5.73 -7.39
CA LYS A 613 -28.79 -6.06 -6.02
C LYS A 613 -28.49 -4.90 -5.05
N SER A 614 -27.22 -4.47 -5.04
CA SER A 614 -26.75 -3.40 -4.17
C SER A 614 -27.44 -2.06 -4.48
N CYS A 615 -27.69 -1.78 -5.76
CA CYS A 615 -28.45 -0.61 -6.19
C CYS A 615 -29.88 -0.63 -5.65
N LEU A 616 -30.62 -1.73 -5.82
CA LEU A 616 -31.99 -1.88 -5.33
C LEU A 616 -32.08 -1.78 -3.80
N ASP A 617 -31.15 -2.40 -3.08
CA ASP A 617 -31.08 -2.31 -1.61
C ASP A 617 -30.84 -0.86 -1.15
N SER A 618 -29.96 -0.13 -1.85
CA SER A 618 -29.70 1.29 -1.56
C SER A 618 -30.92 2.18 -1.84
N ILE A 619 -31.67 1.93 -2.93
CA ILE A 619 -32.91 2.67 -3.24
C ILE A 619 -33.93 2.48 -2.12
N GLY A 620 -34.16 1.23 -1.69
CA GLY A 620 -35.11 0.89 -0.63
C GLY A 620 -34.76 1.52 0.72
N SER A 621 -33.45 1.68 0.98
CA SER A 621 -32.95 2.23 2.24
C SER A 621 -32.95 3.77 2.29
N ASN A 622 -32.82 4.43 1.14
CA ASN A 622 -32.43 5.84 1.09
C ASN A 622 -33.42 6.79 0.37
N THR A 623 -34.49 6.27 -0.22
CA THR A 623 -35.51 7.06 -0.95
C THR A 623 -36.69 7.39 -0.03
N GLY A 624 -37.02 8.67 0.12
CA GLY A 624 -38.03 9.15 1.07
C GLY A 624 -39.40 9.50 0.45
N LEU A 625 -39.44 9.84 -0.84
CA LEU A 625 -40.67 10.18 -1.57
C LEU A 625 -41.38 8.92 -2.07
N PRO A 626 -42.71 8.91 -2.24
CA PRO A 626 -43.40 7.79 -2.85
C PRO A 626 -42.87 7.50 -4.26
N TYR A 627 -42.36 6.29 -4.49
CA TYR A 627 -41.74 5.90 -5.77
C TYR A 627 -42.27 4.57 -6.32
N GLU A 628 -42.01 4.33 -7.61
CA GLU A 628 -42.07 3.01 -8.23
C GLU A 628 -40.73 2.69 -8.92
N ILE A 629 -40.38 1.40 -9.00
CA ILE A 629 -39.17 0.93 -9.69
C ILE A 629 -39.59 0.20 -10.97
N ILE A 630 -38.97 0.57 -12.09
CA ILE A 630 -39.15 -0.05 -13.40
C ILE A 630 -37.80 -0.49 -13.92
N ILE A 631 -37.62 -1.81 -14.06
CA ILE A 631 -36.35 -2.43 -14.46
C ILE A 631 -36.52 -2.99 -15.87
N ILE A 632 -35.59 -2.63 -16.75
CA ILE A 632 -35.51 -3.13 -18.12
C ILE A 632 -34.24 -3.94 -18.24
N ASP A 633 -34.40 -5.25 -18.37
CA ASP A 633 -33.29 -6.14 -18.68
C ASP A 633 -33.07 -6.22 -20.18
N ASN A 634 -31.88 -5.85 -20.63
CA ASN A 634 -31.48 -5.83 -22.04
C ASN A 634 -30.95 -7.19 -22.53
N ALA A 635 -31.60 -8.28 -22.12
CA ALA A 635 -31.24 -9.67 -22.44
C ALA A 635 -29.95 -10.15 -21.76
N SER A 636 -29.87 -9.97 -20.43
CA SER A 636 -28.74 -10.47 -19.64
C SER A 636 -28.67 -12.01 -19.63
N THR A 637 -27.45 -12.53 -19.55
CA THR A 637 -27.14 -13.97 -19.54
C THR A 637 -26.38 -14.42 -18.29
N ASP A 638 -26.10 -13.52 -17.36
CA ASP A 638 -25.30 -13.74 -16.14
C ASP A 638 -26.12 -14.17 -14.91
N GLY A 639 -27.40 -14.53 -15.09
CA GLY A 639 -28.33 -14.82 -14.01
C GLY A 639 -29.17 -13.61 -13.53
N THR A 640 -28.96 -12.41 -14.10
CA THR A 640 -29.77 -11.22 -13.78
C THR A 640 -31.26 -11.47 -14.03
N GLN A 641 -31.64 -12.12 -15.14
CA GLN A 641 -33.06 -12.37 -15.45
C GLN A 641 -33.73 -13.28 -14.41
N GLU A 642 -33.04 -14.31 -13.94
CA GLU A 642 -33.51 -15.23 -12.91
C GLU A 642 -33.74 -14.49 -11.60
N TYR A 643 -32.79 -13.65 -11.19
CA TYR A 643 -32.93 -12.81 -10.01
C TYR A 643 -34.10 -11.82 -10.14
N LEU A 644 -34.21 -11.11 -11.27
CA LEU A 644 -35.29 -10.15 -11.46
C LEU A 644 -36.67 -10.81 -11.37
N LYS A 645 -36.86 -12.03 -11.91
CA LYS A 645 -38.12 -12.78 -11.81
C LYS A 645 -38.55 -13.06 -10.36
N THR A 646 -37.64 -13.00 -9.39
CA THR A 646 -37.96 -13.17 -7.96
C THR A 646 -38.49 -11.91 -7.28
N LEU A 647 -38.33 -10.72 -7.91
CA LEU A 647 -38.73 -9.45 -7.31
C LEU A 647 -40.23 -9.21 -7.53
N SER A 648 -40.96 -9.03 -6.44
CA SER A 648 -42.40 -8.70 -6.46
C SER A 648 -42.69 -7.20 -6.38
N GLN A 649 -41.69 -6.39 -6.00
CA GLN A 649 -41.85 -4.96 -5.70
C GLN A 649 -41.47 -4.02 -6.87
N ALA A 650 -40.94 -4.54 -7.97
CA ALA A 650 -40.54 -3.76 -9.15
C ALA A 650 -41.28 -4.24 -10.41
N LYS A 651 -41.55 -3.32 -11.34
CA LYS A 651 -42.07 -3.65 -12.66
C LYS A 651 -40.91 -4.05 -13.57
N ILE A 652 -40.95 -5.26 -14.09
CA ILE A 652 -39.83 -5.83 -14.87
C ILE A 652 -40.23 -6.01 -16.33
N LEU A 653 -39.36 -5.54 -17.22
CA LEU A 653 -39.45 -5.73 -18.66
C LEU A 653 -38.21 -6.51 -19.11
N LEU A 654 -38.40 -7.73 -19.62
CA LEU A 654 -37.31 -8.57 -20.11
C LEU A 654 -37.26 -8.52 -21.64
N ASN A 655 -36.21 -7.91 -22.19
CA ASN A 655 -35.97 -7.93 -23.62
C ASN A 655 -35.38 -9.28 -24.06
N ARG A 656 -35.72 -9.71 -25.27
CA ARG A 656 -35.17 -10.94 -25.88
C ARG A 656 -33.78 -10.74 -26.48
N THR A 657 -33.45 -9.51 -26.82
CA THR A 657 -32.19 -9.09 -27.44
C THR A 657 -31.74 -7.78 -26.82
N ASN A 658 -30.43 -7.53 -26.80
CA ASN A 658 -29.91 -6.24 -26.40
C ASN A 658 -30.28 -5.20 -27.46
N ASN A 659 -31.08 -4.23 -27.04
CA ASN A 659 -31.79 -3.29 -27.91
C ASN A 659 -31.15 -1.88 -27.89
N GLY A 660 -30.05 -1.72 -27.16
CA GLY A 660 -29.39 -0.43 -26.90
C GLY A 660 -29.94 0.27 -25.66
N PHE A 661 -29.14 1.16 -25.09
CA PHE A 661 -29.44 1.87 -23.84
C PHE A 661 -30.65 2.81 -23.99
N SER A 662 -30.63 3.71 -24.96
CA SER A 662 -31.69 4.70 -25.20
C SER A 662 -33.06 4.06 -25.42
N ARG A 663 -33.11 2.98 -26.23
CA ARG A 663 -34.35 2.24 -26.51
C ARG A 663 -34.92 1.60 -25.25
N ALA A 664 -34.06 1.05 -24.38
CA ALA A 664 -34.46 0.44 -23.12
C ALA A 664 -34.93 1.48 -22.10
N CYS A 665 -34.22 2.59 -21.95
CA CYS A 665 -34.67 3.72 -21.14
C CYS A 665 -36.07 4.19 -21.60
N ASN A 666 -36.28 4.33 -22.91
CA ASN A 666 -37.57 4.73 -23.47
C ASN A 666 -38.70 3.72 -23.17
N GLN A 667 -38.41 2.42 -23.08
CA GLN A 667 -39.41 1.44 -22.62
C GLN A 667 -39.83 1.74 -21.17
N GLY A 668 -38.86 1.99 -20.28
CA GLY A 668 -39.14 2.36 -18.89
C GLY A 668 -39.90 3.68 -18.74
N ILE A 669 -39.47 4.72 -19.48
CA ILE A 669 -40.11 6.05 -19.45
C ILE A 669 -41.60 5.97 -19.84
N ARG A 670 -41.97 5.09 -20.78
CA ARG A 670 -43.37 4.91 -21.21
C ARG A 670 -44.23 4.23 -20.15
N GLU A 671 -43.65 3.37 -19.32
CA GLU A 671 -44.37 2.68 -18.25
C GLU A 671 -44.47 3.48 -16.95
N ALA A 672 -43.63 4.51 -16.81
CA ALA A 672 -43.54 5.33 -15.62
C ALA A 672 -44.73 6.27 -15.40
N LYS A 673 -45.22 6.34 -14.16
CA LYS A 673 -46.41 7.09 -13.74
C LYS A 673 -46.10 8.32 -12.89
N GLY A 674 -44.87 8.45 -12.41
CA GLY A 674 -44.42 9.55 -11.57
C GLY A 674 -44.33 10.87 -12.33
N GLU A 675 -44.43 11.97 -11.57
CA GLU A 675 -44.19 13.33 -12.06
C GLU A 675 -42.72 13.55 -12.42
N TYR A 676 -41.82 12.93 -11.65
CA TYR A 676 -40.38 12.94 -11.87
C TYR A 676 -39.92 11.56 -12.32
N ILE A 677 -39.14 11.53 -13.40
CA ILE A 677 -38.57 10.33 -13.99
C ILE A 677 -37.09 10.32 -13.71
N VAL A 678 -36.60 9.26 -13.07
CA VAL A 678 -35.18 9.07 -12.79
C VAL A 678 -34.65 8.00 -13.73
N LEU A 679 -33.64 8.33 -14.51
CA LEU A 679 -32.83 7.35 -15.23
C LEU A 679 -31.63 7.04 -14.33
N LEU A 680 -31.49 5.78 -13.93
CA LEU A 680 -30.47 5.36 -12.96
C LEU A 680 -29.74 4.12 -13.45
N ASN A 681 -28.41 4.16 -13.43
CA ASN A 681 -27.59 3.00 -13.77
C ASN A 681 -27.55 1.97 -12.63
N PRO A 682 -27.43 0.67 -12.94
CA PRO A 682 -27.46 -0.41 -11.95
C PRO A 682 -26.20 -0.48 -11.07
N ASP A 683 -25.13 0.21 -11.44
CA ASP A 683 -23.84 0.28 -10.72
C ASP A 683 -23.70 1.52 -9.82
N THR A 684 -24.83 2.01 -9.32
CA THR A 684 -24.93 3.16 -8.41
C THR A 684 -25.39 2.74 -7.02
N LEU A 685 -24.91 3.45 -5.99
CA LEU A 685 -25.40 3.36 -4.62
C LEU A 685 -26.01 4.71 -4.24
N ILE A 686 -27.32 4.69 -4.04
CA ILE A 686 -28.13 5.84 -3.68
C ILE A 686 -27.86 6.20 -2.23
N THR A 687 -27.75 7.49 -1.92
CA THR A 687 -27.49 8.00 -0.56
C THR A 687 -28.72 8.67 0.03
N GLN A 688 -28.76 8.77 1.35
CA GLN A 688 -29.96 9.19 2.06
C GLN A 688 -30.50 10.55 1.59
N GLY A 689 -31.80 10.65 1.28
CA GLY A 689 -32.47 11.93 1.01
C GLY A 689 -32.07 12.59 -0.32
N TRP A 690 -31.46 11.83 -1.23
CA TRP A 690 -31.10 12.27 -2.57
C TRP A 690 -32.31 12.79 -3.37
N ASP A 691 -33.42 12.06 -3.32
CA ASP A 691 -34.62 12.26 -4.13
C ASP A 691 -35.28 13.62 -3.88
N THR A 692 -35.52 13.93 -2.61
CA THR A 692 -36.09 15.22 -2.19
C THR A 692 -35.20 16.39 -2.60
N ARG A 693 -33.88 16.28 -2.33
CA ARG A 693 -32.91 17.32 -2.69
C ARG A 693 -32.83 17.55 -4.20
N MET A 694 -32.82 16.48 -4.99
CA MET A 694 -32.81 16.57 -6.44
C MET A 694 -34.07 17.26 -6.97
N ILE A 695 -35.24 16.96 -6.39
CA ILE A 695 -36.52 17.55 -6.79
C ILE A 695 -36.61 19.03 -6.39
N ASP A 696 -36.07 19.42 -5.23
CA ASP A 696 -36.09 20.81 -4.74
C ASP A 696 -35.36 21.80 -5.68
N HIS A 697 -34.48 21.30 -6.55
CA HIS A 697 -33.78 22.11 -7.55
C HIS A 697 -34.60 22.39 -8.83
N PHE A 698 -35.76 21.77 -9.00
CA PHE A 698 -36.64 22.06 -10.13
C PHE A 698 -37.44 23.34 -9.94
N LYS A 699 -36.77 24.47 -10.18
CA LYS A 699 -37.36 25.81 -10.28
C LYS A 699 -37.80 26.11 -11.72
N ASP A 700 -38.39 27.29 -11.94
CA ASP A 700 -38.86 27.73 -13.26
C ASP A 700 -37.75 27.63 -14.32
N GLY A 701 -38.03 26.90 -15.40
CA GLY A 701 -37.10 26.73 -16.53
C GLY A 701 -36.06 25.61 -16.38
N VAL A 702 -36.04 24.85 -15.29
CA VAL A 702 -35.13 23.69 -15.13
C VAL A 702 -35.72 22.44 -15.78
N GLY A 703 -35.01 21.85 -16.75
CA GLY A 703 -35.45 20.67 -17.48
C GLY A 703 -34.96 19.35 -16.90
N ALA A 704 -33.75 19.34 -16.32
CA ALA A 704 -33.15 18.14 -15.74
C ALA A 704 -32.17 18.49 -14.61
N VAL A 705 -32.01 17.56 -13.66
CA VAL A 705 -31.09 17.67 -12.53
C VAL A 705 -30.28 16.38 -12.40
N GLY A 706 -28.95 16.49 -12.26
CA GLY A 706 -28.04 15.37 -11.97
C GLY A 706 -27.29 15.57 -10.65
N PRO A 707 -26.94 14.51 -9.91
CA PRO A 707 -26.18 14.62 -8.67
C PRO A 707 -24.68 14.69 -8.93
N ILE A 708 -23.91 14.98 -7.89
CA ILE A 708 -22.45 14.81 -7.91
C ILE A 708 -22.07 13.37 -7.58
N SER A 709 -20.92 12.91 -8.08
CA SER A 709 -20.45 11.53 -7.88
C SER A 709 -18.92 11.41 -7.87
N ASN A 710 -18.41 10.31 -7.32
CA ASN A 710 -16.99 9.93 -7.27
C ASN A 710 -16.47 9.47 -8.64
N TYR A 711 -17.33 8.94 -9.52
CA TYR A 711 -16.94 8.41 -10.81
C TYR A 711 -17.80 9.01 -11.91
N VAL A 712 -17.51 10.24 -12.30
CA VAL A 712 -18.25 10.93 -13.37
C VAL A 712 -17.36 11.96 -14.05
N ALA A 713 -17.68 12.33 -15.29
CA ALA A 713 -16.99 13.39 -16.00
C ALA A 713 -17.63 14.77 -15.76
N GLY A 714 -16.92 15.84 -16.15
CA GLY A 714 -17.47 17.20 -16.14
C GLY A 714 -17.78 17.75 -14.73
N VAL A 715 -18.78 18.63 -14.68
CA VAL A 715 -19.15 19.39 -13.48
C VAL A 715 -19.84 18.56 -12.39
N GLN A 716 -20.17 17.30 -12.65
CA GLN A 716 -20.73 16.39 -11.64
C GLN A 716 -19.65 15.74 -10.76
N LYS A 717 -18.36 15.96 -11.04
CA LYS A 717 -17.26 15.45 -10.20
C LYS A 717 -17.36 15.98 -8.77
N CYS A 718 -17.52 15.09 -7.80
CA CYS A 718 -17.65 15.48 -6.39
C CYS A 718 -16.44 16.27 -5.87
N ASP A 719 -15.26 16.04 -6.43
CA ASP A 719 -14.01 16.76 -6.11
C ASP A 719 -14.09 18.27 -6.35
N LEU A 720 -15.02 18.74 -7.20
CA LEU A 720 -15.27 20.18 -7.39
C LEU A 720 -15.88 20.86 -6.17
N TYR A 721 -16.58 20.09 -5.33
CA TYR A 721 -17.44 20.62 -4.28
C TYR A 721 -17.01 20.18 -2.89
N LEU A 722 -15.80 19.62 -2.79
CA LEU A 722 -15.21 19.12 -1.56
C LEU A 722 -14.67 20.28 -0.73
N LYS A 723 -15.15 20.43 0.52
CA LYS A 723 -14.63 21.42 1.48
C LYS A 723 -13.93 20.72 2.64
N GLY A 724 -12.78 20.11 2.36
CA GLY A 724 -11.99 19.39 3.37
C GLY A 724 -11.09 18.30 2.78
N ASN A 725 -10.42 17.54 3.65
CA ASN A 725 -9.58 16.41 3.25
C ASN A 725 -10.37 15.10 3.42
N LEU A 726 -10.44 14.27 2.38
CA LEU A 726 -11.00 12.91 2.46
C LEU A 726 -9.88 11.92 2.72
N ASN A 727 -9.47 11.77 3.99
CA ASN A 727 -8.53 10.73 4.37
C ASN A 727 -9.23 9.36 4.36
N GLY A 728 -9.21 8.67 3.22
CA GLY A 728 -9.54 7.23 3.14
C GLY A 728 -10.94 6.85 3.62
N GLU A 729 -11.91 7.77 3.59
CA GLU A 729 -13.27 7.48 4.03
C GLU A 729 -13.95 6.49 3.08
N ARG A 730 -14.29 5.31 3.63
CA ARG A 730 -15.13 4.30 2.97
C ARG A 730 -16.62 4.46 3.33
N ASP A 731 -16.97 5.51 4.08
CA ASP A 731 -18.34 5.81 4.50
C ASP A 731 -19.05 6.69 3.46
N ILE A 732 -19.80 6.04 2.57
CA ILE A 732 -20.56 6.70 1.49
C ILE A 732 -21.62 7.66 2.06
N GLU A 733 -22.29 7.27 3.15
CA GLU A 733 -23.35 8.08 3.76
C GLU A 733 -22.76 9.28 4.51
N GLY A 734 -21.65 9.09 5.24
CA GLY A 734 -20.92 10.18 5.88
C GLY A 734 -20.41 11.22 4.87
N LEU A 735 -19.93 10.76 3.71
CA LEU A 735 -19.54 11.64 2.61
C LEU A 735 -20.74 12.41 2.03
N ALA A 736 -21.85 11.73 1.79
CA ALA A 736 -23.09 12.35 1.30
C ALA A 736 -23.66 13.39 2.28
N ALA A 737 -23.60 13.10 3.58
CA ALA A 737 -24.01 14.02 4.63
C ALA A 737 -23.14 15.28 4.68
N ARG A 738 -21.83 15.17 4.40
CA ARG A 738 -20.96 16.35 4.33
C ARG A 738 -21.18 17.18 3.09
N PHE A 739 -21.35 16.55 1.92
CA PHE A 739 -21.74 17.30 0.71
C PHE A 739 -23.06 18.04 0.91
N TYR A 740 -24.02 17.40 1.58
CA TYR A 740 -25.25 18.08 1.99
C TYR A 740 -24.98 19.30 2.86
N GLN A 741 -24.20 19.14 3.92
CA GLN A 741 -23.90 20.23 4.86
C GLN A 741 -23.16 21.39 4.19
N TRP A 742 -22.19 21.08 3.34
CA TRP A 742 -21.34 22.06 2.68
C TRP A 742 -22.04 22.86 1.61
N ASN A 743 -22.97 22.23 0.90
CA ASN A 743 -23.58 22.79 -0.30
C ASN A 743 -25.10 22.89 -0.19
N ARG A 744 -25.67 22.78 1.01
CA ARG A 744 -27.12 22.70 1.26
C ARG A 744 -27.94 23.66 0.39
N GLY A 745 -28.82 23.11 -0.46
CA GLY A 745 -29.69 23.88 -1.34
C GLY A 745 -28.98 24.57 -2.52
N GLN A 746 -27.71 24.23 -2.79
CA GLN A 746 -26.92 24.77 -3.89
C GLN A 746 -26.91 23.81 -5.08
N ALA A 747 -27.04 24.39 -6.27
CA ALA A 747 -26.88 23.71 -7.53
C ALA A 747 -26.13 24.59 -8.53
N VAL A 748 -25.47 23.97 -9.50
CA VAL A 748 -24.68 24.65 -10.54
C VAL A 748 -25.28 24.36 -11.91
N GLU A 749 -25.47 25.40 -12.73
CA GLU A 749 -25.96 25.26 -14.09
C GLU A 749 -24.87 24.66 -15.01
N THR A 750 -25.27 23.76 -15.91
CA THR A 750 -24.35 23.03 -16.79
C THR A 750 -24.84 22.92 -18.23
N LYS A 751 -23.91 22.66 -19.15
CA LYS A 751 -24.20 22.34 -20.55
C LYS A 751 -24.45 20.84 -20.79
N LEU A 752 -24.02 20.00 -19.85
CA LEU A 752 -24.06 18.53 -19.94
C LEU A 752 -24.34 17.92 -18.57
N LEU A 753 -25.29 16.99 -18.53
CA LEU A 753 -25.48 16.05 -17.42
C LEU A 753 -25.18 14.63 -17.93
N ILE A 754 -24.23 13.97 -17.29
CA ILE A 754 -23.83 12.58 -17.57
C ILE A 754 -24.86 11.62 -16.99
N GLY A 755 -25.29 10.66 -17.81
CA GLY A 755 -26.48 9.83 -17.61
C GLY A 755 -26.43 8.74 -16.53
N PHE A 756 -25.49 8.72 -15.58
CA PHE A 756 -25.45 7.68 -14.54
C PHE A 756 -26.61 7.79 -13.53
N CYS A 757 -27.07 9.03 -13.29
CA CYS A 757 -28.28 9.36 -12.56
C CYS A 757 -28.82 10.71 -13.07
N LEU A 758 -30.01 10.69 -13.67
CA LEU A 758 -30.64 11.88 -14.24
C LEU A 758 -32.10 11.96 -13.82
N VAL A 759 -32.50 13.05 -13.18
CA VAL A 759 -33.90 13.34 -12.85
C VAL A 759 -34.47 14.30 -13.89
N LEU A 760 -35.65 13.98 -14.41
CA LEU A 760 -36.38 14.72 -15.44
C LEU A 760 -37.83 14.91 -15.01
N LYS A 761 -38.45 16.03 -15.39
CA LYS A 761 -39.90 16.19 -15.24
C LYS A 761 -40.64 15.53 -16.39
N ARG A 762 -41.77 14.85 -16.10
CA ARG A 762 -42.65 14.25 -17.11
C ARG A 762 -43.05 15.25 -18.19
N GLU A 763 -43.52 16.43 -17.80
CA GLU A 763 -43.92 17.49 -18.73
C GLU A 763 -42.78 17.95 -19.68
N VAL A 764 -41.52 17.85 -19.24
CA VAL A 764 -40.35 18.21 -20.05
C VAL A 764 -40.11 17.12 -21.09
N ILE A 765 -40.17 15.85 -20.69
CA ILE A 765 -40.07 14.70 -21.61
C ILE A 765 -41.20 14.76 -22.66
N ASP A 766 -42.42 15.05 -22.24
CA ASP A 766 -43.58 15.12 -23.15
C ASP A 766 -43.42 16.25 -24.19
N LYS A 767 -42.71 17.32 -23.84
CA LYS A 767 -42.44 18.45 -24.74
C LYS A 767 -41.20 18.25 -25.62
N VAL A 768 -40.12 17.68 -25.07
CA VAL A 768 -38.81 17.57 -25.73
C VAL A 768 -38.66 16.25 -26.50
N GLY A 769 -39.47 15.25 -26.16
CA GLY A 769 -39.45 13.91 -26.71
C GLY A 769 -38.54 12.95 -25.94
N LEU A 770 -38.62 11.67 -26.30
CA LEU A 770 -37.83 10.58 -25.71
C LEU A 770 -36.35 10.62 -26.13
N LEU A 771 -35.50 9.78 -25.52
CA LEU A 771 -34.09 9.63 -25.90
C LEU A 771 -33.96 9.12 -27.34
N ASP A 772 -32.86 9.46 -28.01
CA ASP A 772 -32.62 9.06 -29.41
C ASP A 772 -32.28 7.57 -29.52
N GLU A 773 -33.20 6.78 -30.07
CA GLU A 773 -33.05 5.32 -30.20
C GLU A 773 -32.03 4.91 -31.29
N GLU A 774 -31.50 5.85 -32.09
CA GLU A 774 -30.39 5.58 -33.02
C GLU A 774 -29.03 5.54 -32.30
N LEU A 775 -28.94 6.11 -31.09
CA LEU A 775 -27.75 6.04 -30.24
C LEU A 775 -27.82 4.75 -29.41
N PHE A 776 -27.17 3.70 -29.90
CA PHE A 776 -27.23 2.36 -29.29
C PHE A 776 -26.52 2.32 -27.94
N LEU A 777 -25.34 2.92 -27.83
CA LEU A 777 -24.51 2.93 -26.63
C LEU A 777 -23.64 4.19 -26.56
N GLY A 778 -23.87 5.02 -25.54
CA GLY A 778 -23.13 6.26 -25.31
C GLY A 778 -23.60 7.42 -26.19
N ASN A 779 -23.20 8.64 -25.80
CA ASN A 779 -23.58 9.92 -26.40
C ASN A 779 -25.08 10.29 -26.32
N ASP A 780 -25.91 9.44 -25.72
CA ASP A 780 -27.33 9.72 -25.45
C ASP A 780 -27.50 10.90 -24.48
N ASP A 781 -26.63 11.01 -23.48
CA ASP A 781 -26.56 12.11 -22.54
C ASP A 781 -26.11 13.43 -23.18
N LEU A 782 -25.15 13.38 -24.13
CA LEU A 782 -24.72 14.52 -24.94
C LEU A 782 -25.87 15.05 -25.79
N GLU A 783 -26.52 14.17 -26.55
CA GLU A 783 -27.64 14.51 -27.43
C GLU A 783 -28.79 15.12 -26.62
N TYR A 784 -29.20 14.46 -25.53
CA TYR A 784 -30.36 14.88 -24.77
C TYR A 784 -30.11 16.19 -24.02
N SER A 785 -28.90 16.38 -23.46
CA SER A 785 -28.50 17.64 -22.82
C SER A 785 -28.50 18.82 -23.80
N LEU A 786 -28.05 18.61 -25.05
CA LEU A 786 -28.10 19.64 -26.09
C LEU A 786 -29.56 19.94 -26.47
N ARG A 787 -30.37 18.90 -26.67
CA ARG A 787 -31.76 19.04 -27.07
C ARG A 787 -32.60 19.75 -26.01
N LEU A 788 -32.43 19.44 -24.73
CA LEU A 788 -33.08 20.15 -23.61
C LEU A 788 -32.76 21.66 -23.65
N ARG A 789 -31.49 22.02 -23.79
CA ARG A 789 -31.07 23.44 -23.84
C ARG A 789 -31.60 24.18 -25.07
N ARG A 790 -31.66 23.52 -26.24
CA ARG A 790 -32.28 24.10 -27.45
C ARG A 790 -33.77 24.36 -27.29
N HIS A 791 -34.45 23.65 -26.39
CA HIS A 791 -35.85 23.92 -26.01
C HIS A 791 -36.00 24.95 -24.88
N GLY A 792 -34.91 25.63 -24.50
CA GLY A 792 -34.88 26.69 -23.51
C GLY A 792 -34.79 26.23 -22.06
N TYR A 793 -34.53 24.93 -21.81
CA TYR A 793 -34.39 24.40 -20.46
C TYR A 793 -32.97 24.52 -19.93
N LYS A 794 -32.87 24.77 -18.63
CA LYS A 794 -31.62 24.72 -17.86
C LYS A 794 -31.35 23.31 -17.35
N LEU A 795 -30.08 22.97 -17.24
CA LEU A 795 -29.61 21.72 -16.64
C LEU A 795 -28.87 22.07 -15.36
N LEU A 796 -29.16 21.40 -14.25
CA LEU A 796 -28.54 21.68 -12.96
C LEU A 796 -27.82 20.46 -12.40
N VAL A 797 -26.66 20.69 -11.78
CA VAL A 797 -25.99 19.73 -10.91
C VAL A 797 -26.33 20.05 -9.46
N ALA A 798 -27.01 19.14 -8.76
CA ALA A 798 -27.31 19.26 -7.34
C ALA A 798 -26.04 19.01 -6.51
N THR A 799 -25.35 20.07 -6.13
CA THR A 799 -24.05 19.98 -5.43
C THR A 799 -24.16 19.54 -3.97
N ASP A 800 -25.38 19.55 -3.44
CA ASP A 800 -25.76 19.03 -2.11
C ASP A 800 -26.20 17.57 -2.12
N THR A 801 -26.15 16.91 -3.28
CA THR A 801 -26.60 15.53 -3.43
C THR A 801 -25.49 14.68 -4.04
N PHE A 802 -24.98 13.73 -3.26
CA PHE A 802 -23.93 12.80 -3.69
C PHE A 802 -24.51 11.42 -3.94
N ILE A 803 -24.20 10.81 -5.09
CA ILE A 803 -24.52 9.40 -5.37
C ILE A 803 -23.21 8.70 -5.71
N TYR A 804 -22.96 7.57 -5.04
CA TYR A 804 -21.76 6.79 -5.33
C TYR A 804 -21.97 5.99 -6.62
N HIS A 805 -20.98 6.03 -7.51
CA HIS A 805 -20.99 5.32 -8.78
C HIS A 805 -19.75 4.42 -8.81
N LYS A 806 -19.97 3.11 -8.93
CA LYS A 806 -18.91 2.10 -8.94
C LYS A 806 -18.11 2.14 -10.25
N GLY A 807 -18.77 2.57 -11.33
CA GLY A 807 -18.20 2.83 -12.65
C GLY A 807 -18.38 1.67 -13.62
N GLN A 808 -18.91 1.99 -14.81
CA GLN A 808 -19.03 1.21 -16.06
C GLN A 808 -19.09 -0.33 -15.93
N ALA A 809 -19.81 -0.88 -14.96
CA ALA A 809 -19.78 -2.33 -14.69
C ALA A 809 -20.41 -3.15 -15.84
N SER A 810 -21.51 -2.67 -16.43
CA SER A 810 -22.14 -3.29 -17.60
C SER A 810 -21.29 -3.24 -18.88
N PHE A 811 -20.22 -2.42 -18.92
CA PHE A 811 -19.31 -2.35 -20.07
C PHE A 811 -18.15 -3.36 -19.99
N GLN A 812 -17.86 -3.88 -18.79
CA GLN A 812 -16.75 -4.82 -18.57
C GLN A 812 -17.11 -6.27 -18.91
N SER A 813 -18.40 -6.60 -19.06
CA SER A 813 -18.89 -7.94 -19.38
C SER A 813 -18.76 -8.31 -20.87
N GLU A 814 -18.45 -7.33 -21.73
CA GLU A 814 -18.31 -7.50 -23.19
C GLU A 814 -16.88 -7.21 -23.65
N LEU A 815 -16.50 -7.75 -24.83
CA LEU A 815 -15.21 -7.45 -25.46
C LEU A 815 -15.07 -5.93 -25.68
N GLN A 816 -13.97 -5.36 -25.18
CA GLN A 816 -13.67 -3.92 -25.30
C GLN A 816 -13.74 -3.41 -26.75
N SER A 817 -13.33 -4.23 -27.73
CA SER A 817 -13.39 -3.91 -29.15
C SER A 817 -14.80 -3.87 -29.74
N TYR A 818 -15.77 -4.51 -29.09
CA TYR A 818 -17.19 -4.46 -29.47
C TYR A 818 -17.86 -3.20 -28.89
N THR A 819 -17.66 -2.91 -27.60
CA THR A 819 -18.22 -1.71 -26.95
C THR A 819 -17.65 -0.42 -27.53
N GLN A 820 -16.34 -0.34 -27.79
CA GLN A 820 -15.72 0.82 -28.45
C GLN A 820 -16.31 1.07 -29.84
N ARG A 821 -16.64 0.01 -30.60
CA ARG A 821 -17.27 0.15 -31.92
C ARG A 821 -18.66 0.77 -31.82
N LEU A 822 -19.50 0.28 -30.91
CA LEU A 822 -20.85 0.81 -30.70
C LEU A 822 -20.85 2.27 -30.23
N VAL A 823 -19.89 2.65 -29.39
CA VAL A 823 -19.68 4.05 -28.97
C VAL A 823 -19.24 4.91 -30.16
N GLN A 824 -18.32 4.41 -31.00
CA GLN A 824 -17.89 5.13 -32.20
C GLN A 824 -19.05 5.31 -33.20
N GLU A 825 -19.85 4.26 -33.43
CA GLU A 825 -21.05 4.33 -34.28
C GLU A 825 -22.04 5.39 -33.76
N SER A 826 -22.29 5.41 -32.45
CA SER A 826 -23.15 6.42 -31.83
C SER A 826 -22.55 7.84 -31.93
N THR A 827 -21.22 7.96 -31.88
CA THR A 827 -20.49 9.24 -32.05
C THR A 827 -20.67 9.78 -33.47
N ASP A 828 -20.51 8.93 -34.47
CA ASP A 828 -20.65 9.26 -35.88
C ASP A 828 -22.09 9.65 -36.24
N ILE A 829 -23.07 8.89 -35.72
CA ILE A 829 -24.50 9.21 -35.86
C ILE A 829 -24.83 10.58 -35.26
N LEU A 830 -24.33 10.86 -34.05
CA LEU A 830 -24.57 12.15 -33.41
C LEU A 830 -23.92 13.29 -34.21
N TYR A 831 -22.71 13.10 -34.74
CA TYR A 831 -22.04 14.14 -35.55
C TYR A 831 -22.81 14.45 -36.85
N GLU A 832 -23.33 13.43 -37.54
CA GLU A 832 -24.19 13.62 -38.70
C GLU A 832 -25.48 14.39 -38.37
N LYS A 833 -26.07 14.15 -37.19
CA LYS A 833 -27.20 14.94 -36.70
C LYS A 833 -26.80 16.39 -36.42
N LEU A 834 -25.62 16.63 -35.85
CA LEU A 834 -25.09 17.98 -35.63
C LEU A 834 -24.89 18.72 -36.96
N LYS A 835 -24.31 18.09 -37.99
CA LYS A 835 -24.18 18.70 -39.33
C LYS A 835 -25.52 19.18 -39.87
N LYS A 836 -26.57 18.37 -39.74
CA LYS A 836 -27.94 18.76 -40.14
C LYS A 836 -28.49 19.91 -39.30
N ILE A 837 -28.26 19.89 -37.98
CA ILE A 837 -28.71 20.94 -37.05
C ILE A 837 -28.06 22.30 -37.38
N TYR A 838 -26.77 22.28 -37.74
CA TYR A 838 -25.98 23.45 -38.11
C TYR A 838 -25.93 23.71 -39.63
N LYS A 839 -26.77 23.00 -40.42
CA LYS A 839 -26.97 23.21 -41.88
C LYS A 839 -25.67 23.20 -42.70
N ASP A 840 -24.76 22.28 -42.40
CA ASP A 840 -23.44 22.17 -43.05
C ASP A 840 -22.53 23.41 -42.88
N GLU A 841 -22.86 24.33 -41.96
CA GLU A 841 -21.89 25.28 -41.39
C GLU A 841 -20.93 24.54 -40.44
N GLU A 842 -19.85 25.20 -40.03
CA GLU A 842 -18.87 24.61 -39.11
C GLU A 842 -19.57 24.19 -37.80
N VAL A 843 -19.65 22.87 -37.56
CA VAL A 843 -20.25 22.31 -36.34
C VAL A 843 -19.45 22.82 -35.16
N PRO A 844 -20.07 23.49 -34.16
CA PRO A 844 -19.34 23.97 -32.99
C PRO A 844 -18.59 22.84 -32.31
N THR A 845 -17.43 23.18 -31.76
CA THR A 845 -16.58 22.21 -31.07
C THR A 845 -17.32 21.56 -29.91
N SER A 846 -16.93 20.34 -29.55
CA SER A 846 -17.48 19.63 -28.38
C SER A 846 -17.31 20.43 -27.08
N GLN A 847 -16.28 21.27 -26.99
CA GLN A 847 -16.06 22.23 -25.91
C GLN A 847 -17.12 23.33 -25.88
N GLU A 848 -17.50 23.88 -27.04
CA GLU A 848 -18.57 24.89 -27.12
C GLU A 848 -19.95 24.29 -26.81
N LEU A 849 -20.22 23.11 -27.37
CA LEU A 849 -21.48 22.39 -27.19
C LEU A 849 -21.66 21.96 -25.74
N TRP A 850 -20.69 21.26 -25.16
CA TRP A 850 -20.85 20.55 -23.89
C TRP A 850 -19.77 20.83 -22.84
N GLY A 851 -18.67 21.49 -23.21
CA GLY A 851 -17.52 21.68 -22.32
C GLY A 851 -16.69 20.42 -22.11
N ILE A 852 -16.53 19.63 -23.18
CA ILE A 852 -15.79 18.35 -23.19
C ILE A 852 -14.83 18.28 -24.39
N ASP A 853 -13.78 17.46 -24.32
CA ASP A 853 -12.75 17.32 -25.38
C ASP A 853 -12.63 15.88 -25.95
N TRP A 854 -13.49 14.96 -25.53
CA TRP A 854 -13.42 13.54 -25.89
C TRP A 854 -14.39 13.08 -26.98
N PHE A 855 -15.30 13.93 -27.46
CA PHE A 855 -16.18 13.62 -28.59
C PHE A 855 -15.39 13.72 -29.91
N ARG A 856 -15.19 12.59 -30.60
CA ARG A 856 -14.34 12.49 -31.82
C ARG A 856 -15.02 11.63 -32.91
N PRO A 857 -15.65 12.25 -33.93
CA PRO A 857 -16.22 11.51 -35.05
C PRO A 857 -15.12 10.88 -35.93
N SER A 858 -15.49 9.86 -36.69
CA SER A 858 -14.60 9.16 -37.62
C SER A 858 -14.01 10.13 -38.65
N PRO A 859 -12.72 10.00 -39.01
CA PRO A 859 -12.05 10.90 -39.95
C PRO A 859 -12.74 11.02 -41.32
N THR A 860 -13.48 9.99 -41.73
CA THR A 860 -14.24 9.96 -43.00
C THR A 860 -15.42 10.93 -43.04
N LEU A 861 -15.87 11.44 -41.89
CA LEU A 861 -16.97 12.41 -41.77
C LEU A 861 -16.46 13.86 -41.67
N LEU A 862 -15.14 14.06 -41.61
CA LEU A 862 -14.52 15.38 -41.58
C LEU A 862 -14.19 15.78 -43.01
N ASP A 863 -14.82 16.85 -43.53
CA ASP A 863 -14.80 17.22 -44.96
C ASP A 863 -13.42 17.67 -45.52
N HIS A 864 -12.33 17.58 -44.75
CA HIS A 864 -10.95 17.84 -45.21
C HIS A 864 -9.93 16.87 -44.59
N ALA A 865 -9.70 15.73 -45.24
CA ALA A 865 -8.57 14.86 -44.95
C ALA A 865 -7.49 15.00 -46.05
N PRO A 866 -6.23 15.39 -45.74
CA PRO A 866 -5.12 15.20 -46.66
C PRO A 866 -4.74 13.71 -46.77
N GLU A 867 -4.44 13.29 -47.99
CA GLU A 867 -4.23 11.91 -48.44
C GLU A 867 -3.09 11.16 -47.72
N SER A 868 -3.33 9.85 -47.52
CA SER A 868 -2.40 8.79 -47.08
C SER A 868 -1.21 8.56 -48.04
N THR A 869 -0.06 8.00 -47.63
CA THR A 869 0.26 6.55 -47.47
C THR A 869 1.62 6.39 -46.75
N GLY A 870 1.97 5.44 -45.88
CA GLY A 870 1.32 4.27 -45.31
C GLY A 870 2.39 3.23 -44.89
N THR A 871 2.40 2.80 -43.62
CA THR A 871 2.75 1.41 -43.26
C THR A 871 2.09 1.01 -41.95
N ARG A 872 1.44 -0.16 -41.99
CA ARG A 872 0.63 -0.79 -40.95
C ARG A 872 1.37 -0.94 -39.62
N LEU A 873 0.71 -0.60 -38.51
CA LEU A 873 0.93 -1.21 -37.21
C LEU A 873 -0.39 -1.82 -36.72
N THR A 874 -0.30 -3.09 -36.37
CA THR A 874 -1.35 -3.95 -35.86
C THR A 874 -1.73 -3.56 -34.43
N ALA A 875 -3.00 -3.79 -34.11
CA ALA A 875 -3.59 -3.60 -32.80
C ALA A 875 -2.86 -4.44 -31.72
N ASP A 876 -2.49 -3.78 -30.62
CA ASP A 876 -2.62 -4.32 -29.27
C ASP A 876 -2.79 -3.18 -28.26
N SER A 877 -3.50 -3.50 -27.20
CA SER A 877 -4.37 -2.67 -26.40
C SER A 877 -3.68 -1.92 -25.26
N HIS A 878 -3.84 -0.60 -25.24
CA HIS A 878 -3.92 0.20 -24.02
C HIS A 878 -5.35 0.72 -23.89
N GLN A 879 -6.03 0.42 -22.77
CA GLN A 879 -6.87 1.41 -22.09
C GLN A 879 -7.35 0.92 -20.73
N GLY A 880 -6.96 1.70 -19.72
CA GLY A 880 -7.55 1.76 -18.40
C GLY A 880 -6.93 2.97 -17.72
N ASP A 881 -7.16 4.17 -18.28
CA ASP A 881 -6.49 5.38 -17.83
C ASP A 881 -7.43 6.48 -17.36
N TYR A 882 -7.02 7.04 -16.24
CA TYR A 882 -7.62 8.07 -15.42
C TYR A 882 -7.50 9.42 -16.14
N ARG A 883 -8.61 10.11 -16.41
CA ARG A 883 -8.56 11.52 -16.83
C ARG A 883 -8.78 12.47 -15.65
N THR A 884 -7.63 12.84 -15.07
CA THR A 884 -7.39 14.14 -14.44
C THR A 884 -7.74 15.28 -15.40
N ARG A 885 -8.22 16.38 -14.83
CA ARG A 885 -8.59 17.60 -15.56
C ARG A 885 -7.34 18.25 -16.17
N THR A 886 -7.23 18.23 -17.49
CA THR A 886 -6.56 19.31 -18.22
C THR A 886 -7.60 20.39 -18.48
N THR A 887 -7.47 21.52 -17.79
CA THR A 887 -8.27 22.71 -18.10
C THR A 887 -7.79 23.28 -19.43
N ASP A 888 -8.74 23.72 -20.23
CA ASP A 888 -8.57 24.34 -21.54
C ASP A 888 -7.72 25.61 -21.43
N TYR A 889 -6.39 25.43 -21.52
CA TYR A 889 -5.39 26.46 -21.27
C TYR A 889 -5.14 27.36 -22.49
N LYS A 890 -5.73 27.04 -23.65
CA LYS A 890 -5.37 27.63 -24.95
C LYS A 890 -6.06 28.95 -25.30
N SER A 891 -7.04 29.42 -24.51
CA SER A 891 -7.80 30.65 -24.82
C SER A 891 -7.98 31.64 -23.65
N ARG A 892 -7.39 31.36 -22.48
CA ARG A 892 -7.55 32.22 -21.29
C ARG A 892 -6.74 33.52 -21.43
N ILE A 893 -7.43 34.66 -21.36
CA ILE A 893 -6.80 35.98 -21.13
C ILE A 893 -6.29 35.97 -19.68
N PRO A 894 -4.99 36.17 -19.42
CA PRO A 894 -4.45 36.08 -18.06
C PRO A 894 -5.08 37.12 -17.13
N ASP A 895 -5.42 36.68 -15.91
CA ASP A 895 -5.72 37.58 -14.81
C ASP A 895 -4.43 38.37 -14.49
N PRO A 896 -4.45 39.70 -14.42
CA PRO A 896 -3.24 40.49 -14.12
C PRO A 896 -2.61 40.19 -12.74
N ASN A 897 -3.26 39.41 -11.88
CA ASN A 897 -2.70 38.92 -10.62
C ASN A 897 -2.20 37.46 -10.65
N GLU A 898 -2.32 36.72 -11.77
CA GLU A 898 -1.77 35.36 -11.89
C GLU A 898 -0.27 35.40 -12.25
N THR A 899 0.58 34.85 -11.38
CA THR A 899 2.03 34.75 -11.59
C THR A 899 2.35 33.73 -12.69
N LEU A 900 3.15 34.14 -13.68
CA LEU A 900 3.57 33.28 -14.80
C LEU A 900 4.83 32.48 -14.42
N THR A 901 4.84 31.18 -14.70
CA THR A 901 6.05 30.34 -14.62
C THR A 901 6.59 30.02 -16.01
N SER A 902 7.86 30.32 -16.28
CA SER A 902 8.54 29.87 -17.51
C SER A 902 9.23 28.54 -17.27
N ILE A 903 8.75 27.47 -17.91
CA ILE A 903 9.38 26.15 -17.84
C ILE A 903 10.38 26.03 -18.98
N VAL A 904 11.67 25.96 -18.64
CA VAL A 904 12.78 25.78 -19.57
C VAL A 904 13.18 24.31 -19.58
N VAL A 905 13.03 23.67 -20.74
CA VAL A 905 13.45 22.28 -20.97
C VAL A 905 14.58 22.26 -21.98
N LEU A 906 15.77 21.88 -21.52
CA LEU A 906 16.93 21.68 -22.39
C LEU A 906 16.94 20.23 -22.89
N THR A 907 17.00 20.04 -24.20
CA THR A 907 16.99 18.74 -24.85
C THR A 907 18.30 18.51 -25.61
N TYR A 908 18.80 17.29 -25.58
CA TYR A 908 19.88 16.83 -26.46
C TYR A 908 19.76 15.32 -26.66
N ASN A 909 19.33 14.93 -27.85
CA ASN A 909 18.88 13.58 -28.19
C ASN A 909 17.83 13.06 -27.19
N GLN A 910 17.66 11.74 -27.12
CA GLN A 910 16.76 11.07 -26.19
C GLN A 910 15.29 11.44 -26.44
N LEU A 911 14.84 11.40 -27.70
CA LEU A 911 13.47 11.70 -28.10
C LEU A 911 12.42 10.97 -27.24
N GLU A 912 12.65 9.69 -26.91
CA GLU A 912 11.73 8.92 -26.08
C GLU A 912 11.51 9.57 -24.70
N TYR A 913 12.58 9.90 -23.99
CA TYR A 913 12.50 10.55 -22.68
C TYR A 913 11.94 11.98 -22.78
N THR A 914 12.37 12.73 -23.80
CA THR A 914 11.86 14.07 -24.07
C THR A 914 10.34 14.05 -24.27
N SER A 915 9.83 13.10 -25.06
CA SER A 915 8.39 12.96 -25.29
C SER A 915 7.60 12.61 -24.02
N GLN A 916 8.16 11.76 -23.15
CA GLN A 916 7.56 11.42 -21.86
C GLN A 916 7.55 12.62 -20.89
N CYS A 917 8.66 13.37 -20.83
CA CYS A 917 8.76 14.58 -20.01
C CYS A 917 7.71 15.61 -20.45
N LEU A 918 7.65 15.95 -21.75
CA LEU A 918 6.69 16.94 -22.25
C LEU A 918 5.24 16.49 -22.10
N ALA A 919 4.94 15.21 -22.33
CA ALA A 919 3.60 14.65 -22.09
C ALA A 919 3.21 14.75 -20.60
N SER A 920 4.15 14.49 -19.69
CA SER A 920 3.90 14.62 -18.24
C SER A 920 3.67 16.07 -17.81
N ILE A 921 4.37 17.04 -18.41
CA ILE A 921 4.14 18.47 -18.16
C ILE A 921 2.72 18.85 -18.60
N GLU A 922 2.33 18.47 -19.82
CA GLU A 922 0.99 18.73 -20.36
C GLU A 922 -0.11 18.09 -19.51
N GLN A 923 0.14 16.90 -18.98
CA GLN A 923 -0.86 16.15 -18.21
C GLN A 923 -1.01 16.61 -16.75
N TYR A 924 0.09 16.99 -16.08
CA TYR A 924 0.12 17.12 -14.61
C TYR A 924 0.37 18.54 -14.08
N THR A 925 0.50 19.54 -14.95
CA THR A 925 0.74 20.93 -14.57
C THR A 925 -0.53 21.76 -14.72
N SER A 926 -1.03 22.37 -13.64
CA SER A 926 -2.30 23.11 -13.61
C SER A 926 -2.18 24.64 -13.39
N GLY A 927 -0.99 25.22 -13.55
CA GLY A 927 -0.71 26.67 -13.40
C GLY A 927 -0.45 27.43 -14.70
N TYR A 928 -0.46 28.78 -14.64
CA TYR A 928 -0.21 29.63 -15.81
C TYR A 928 1.28 29.59 -16.16
N HIS A 929 1.62 28.89 -17.24
CA HIS A 929 3.00 28.67 -17.65
C HIS A 929 3.22 28.87 -19.15
N GLU A 930 4.46 29.20 -19.50
CA GLU A 930 4.99 29.09 -20.86
C GLU A 930 6.05 27.99 -20.90
N LEU A 931 6.25 27.40 -22.08
CA LEU A 931 7.26 26.36 -22.29
C LEU A 931 8.34 26.88 -23.25
N ILE A 932 9.59 26.79 -22.81
CA ILE A 932 10.76 27.22 -23.57
C ILE A 932 11.62 25.99 -23.80
N LEU A 933 11.54 25.50 -25.02
CA LEU A 933 12.23 24.31 -25.48
C LEU A 933 13.56 24.75 -26.09
N VAL A 934 14.68 24.29 -25.53
CA VAL A 934 16.00 24.55 -26.08
C VAL A 934 16.57 23.24 -26.56
N ASP A 935 16.71 23.06 -27.86
CA ASP A 935 17.37 21.92 -28.44
C ASP A 935 18.85 22.22 -28.66
N ASN A 936 19.72 21.39 -28.07
CA ASN A 936 21.17 21.58 -28.09
C ASN A 936 21.86 20.88 -29.27
N GLY A 937 21.22 20.84 -30.45
CA GLY A 937 21.77 20.21 -31.64
C GLY A 937 21.51 18.70 -31.71
N SER A 938 20.29 18.26 -31.37
CA SER A 938 19.89 16.85 -31.43
C SER A 938 19.86 16.32 -32.85
N THR A 939 20.22 15.05 -33.02
CA THR A 939 20.27 14.36 -34.33
C THR A 939 19.34 13.16 -34.44
N ASP A 940 18.60 12.83 -33.39
CA ASP A 940 17.77 11.62 -33.27
C ASP A 940 16.28 11.85 -33.62
N GLY A 941 15.95 12.98 -34.22
CA GLY A 941 14.57 13.38 -34.54
C GLY A 941 13.91 14.28 -33.50
N THR A 942 14.58 14.58 -32.37
CA THR A 942 14.05 15.49 -31.34
C THR A 942 13.67 16.87 -31.90
N VAL A 943 14.49 17.47 -32.77
CA VAL A 943 14.18 18.78 -33.39
C VAL A 943 12.84 18.76 -34.14
N ALA A 944 12.63 17.76 -35.01
CA ALA A 944 11.40 17.65 -35.80
C ALA A 944 10.16 17.46 -34.91
N TYR A 945 10.30 16.71 -33.81
CA TYR A 945 9.24 16.54 -32.82
C TYR A 945 8.89 17.87 -32.12
N LEU A 946 9.90 18.62 -31.67
CA LEU A 946 9.69 19.92 -31.00
C LEU A 946 9.11 20.97 -31.96
N GLU A 947 9.56 21.02 -33.21
CA GLU A 947 8.98 21.89 -34.25
C GLU A 947 7.50 21.58 -34.49
N GLY A 948 7.16 20.29 -34.55
CA GLY A 948 5.78 19.82 -34.67
C GLY A 948 4.91 20.28 -33.51
N LEU A 949 5.42 20.18 -32.28
CA LEU A 949 4.72 20.59 -31.06
C LEU A 949 4.47 22.11 -31.02
N VAL A 950 5.48 22.92 -31.35
CA VAL A 950 5.34 24.39 -31.39
C VAL A 950 4.36 24.83 -32.47
N LYS A 951 4.41 24.17 -33.65
CA LYS A 951 3.49 24.44 -34.76
C LYS A 951 2.05 24.08 -34.39
N ALA A 952 1.83 22.94 -33.73
CA ALA A 952 0.50 22.53 -33.25
C ALA A 952 -0.07 23.45 -32.15
N ALA A 953 0.79 24.19 -31.44
CA ALA A 953 0.40 25.15 -30.40
C ALA A 953 0.10 26.57 -30.93
N ASN A 954 0.10 26.80 -32.26
CA ASN A 954 -0.08 28.11 -32.90
C ASN A 954 0.85 29.23 -32.36
N GLY A 955 2.01 28.86 -31.80
CA GLY A 955 3.04 29.81 -31.36
C GLY A 955 2.67 30.73 -30.19
N HIS A 956 1.55 30.51 -29.47
CA HIS A 956 1.08 31.49 -28.47
C HIS A 956 1.67 31.33 -27.06
N ARG A 957 2.37 30.23 -26.74
CA ARG A 957 3.06 30.01 -25.43
C ARG A 957 4.29 29.08 -25.45
N HIS A 958 4.67 28.56 -26.62
CA HIS A 958 5.80 27.64 -26.76
C HIS A 958 6.89 28.32 -27.59
N LYS A 959 8.08 28.47 -27.03
CA LYS A 959 9.27 28.98 -27.74
C LYS A 959 10.21 27.82 -27.99
N LEU A 960 10.82 27.80 -29.17
CA LEU A 960 11.82 26.82 -29.53
C LEU A 960 13.09 27.51 -30.01
N ILE A 961 14.20 27.12 -29.40
CA ILE A 961 15.55 27.52 -29.78
C ILE A 961 16.26 26.25 -30.26
N CYS A 962 16.66 26.21 -31.53
CA CYS A 962 17.42 25.09 -32.08
C CYS A 962 18.87 25.51 -32.30
N ASN A 963 19.78 24.96 -31.49
CA ASN A 963 21.21 25.13 -31.69
C ASN A 963 21.71 24.20 -32.79
N LYS A 964 22.80 24.60 -33.45
CA LYS A 964 23.48 23.75 -34.45
C LYS A 964 24.39 22.71 -33.80
N ASP A 965 24.99 23.08 -32.68
CA ASP A 965 25.97 22.28 -31.94
C ASP A 965 25.57 22.21 -30.46
N ASN A 966 26.03 21.19 -29.74
CA ASN A 966 25.83 21.07 -28.30
C ASN A 966 26.68 22.11 -27.55
N LEU A 967 26.02 23.10 -26.97
CA LEU A 967 26.62 24.22 -26.26
C LEU A 967 26.87 23.94 -24.76
N GLY A 968 26.53 22.76 -24.27
CA GLY A 968 26.55 22.42 -22.85
C GLY A 968 25.25 22.79 -22.12
N PHE A 969 25.11 22.31 -20.89
CA PHE A 969 23.92 22.47 -20.06
C PHE A 969 23.70 23.91 -19.62
N ALA A 970 24.72 24.54 -19.00
CA ALA A 970 24.59 25.90 -18.47
C ALA A 970 24.23 26.92 -19.57
N LYS A 971 24.93 26.86 -20.71
CA LYS A 971 24.68 27.76 -21.84
C LYS A 971 23.31 27.53 -22.50
N GLY A 972 22.92 26.27 -22.70
CA GLY A 972 21.60 25.93 -23.22
C GLY A 972 20.47 26.40 -22.30
N SER A 973 20.59 26.16 -20.99
CA SER A 973 19.65 26.64 -19.98
C SER A 973 19.59 28.17 -19.94
N ASN A 974 20.74 28.86 -20.05
CA ASN A 974 20.80 30.33 -20.11
C ASN A 974 20.03 30.90 -21.30
N GLN A 975 20.15 30.30 -22.49
CA GLN A 975 19.36 30.73 -23.66
C GLN A 975 17.85 30.64 -23.38
N GLY A 976 17.41 29.59 -22.68
CA GLY A 976 16.02 29.44 -22.28
C GLY A 976 15.59 30.47 -21.24
N ILE A 977 16.43 30.73 -20.22
CA ILE A 977 16.19 31.75 -19.20
C ILE A 977 16.07 33.14 -19.82
N GLU A 978 16.91 33.48 -20.80
CA GLU A 978 16.87 34.78 -21.49
C GLU A 978 15.58 35.01 -22.27
N GLN A 979 14.93 33.93 -22.72
CA GLN A 979 13.63 34.01 -23.39
C GLN A 979 12.44 33.96 -22.43
N ALA A 980 12.67 33.68 -21.14
CA ALA A 980 11.64 33.56 -20.13
C ALA A 980 11.00 34.91 -19.78
N SER A 981 9.67 34.93 -19.69
CA SER A 981 8.86 36.09 -19.30
C SER A 981 8.18 35.95 -17.94
N GLY A 982 8.21 34.78 -17.30
CA GLY A 982 7.55 34.49 -16.04
C GLY A 982 8.29 34.98 -14.79
N ASP A 983 7.55 35.30 -13.73
CA ASP A 983 8.10 35.70 -12.41
C ASP A 983 8.88 34.57 -11.74
N TYR A 984 8.55 33.33 -12.11
CA TYR A 984 9.28 32.12 -11.72
C TYR A 984 9.85 31.44 -12.96
N ILE A 985 11.08 30.96 -12.84
CA ILE A 985 11.78 30.24 -13.90
C ILE A 985 12.06 28.82 -13.38
N LEU A 986 11.55 27.83 -14.09
CA LEU A 986 11.78 26.43 -13.78
C LEU A 986 12.77 25.84 -14.80
N LEU A 987 13.91 25.36 -14.31
CA LEU A 987 14.83 24.54 -15.09
C LEU A 987 14.47 23.08 -14.89
N LEU A 988 14.19 22.36 -15.99
CA LEU A 988 13.75 20.98 -15.95
C LEU A 988 14.53 20.13 -16.96
N ASN A 989 15.11 19.03 -16.50
CA ASN A 989 15.77 18.08 -17.39
C ASN A 989 14.75 17.33 -18.26
N ASN A 990 15.17 16.89 -19.45
CA ASN A 990 14.31 16.12 -20.35
C ASN A 990 14.15 14.63 -19.96
N ASP A 991 14.86 14.14 -18.94
CA ASP A 991 14.82 12.76 -18.45
C ASP A 991 14.08 12.60 -17.10
N VAL A 992 12.97 13.33 -16.96
CA VAL A 992 12.08 13.27 -15.79
C VAL A 992 10.63 13.01 -16.19
N ILE A 993 9.83 12.51 -15.24
CA ILE A 993 8.37 12.47 -15.33
C ILE A 993 7.81 13.22 -14.12
N VAL A 994 7.11 14.33 -14.37
CA VAL A 994 6.50 15.14 -13.31
C VAL A 994 5.18 14.52 -12.83
N THR A 995 4.75 14.87 -11.61
CA THR A 995 3.62 14.22 -10.93
C THR A 995 2.48 15.19 -10.64
N ALA A 996 1.27 14.68 -10.42
CA ALA A 996 0.08 15.51 -10.26
C ALA A 996 0.23 16.61 -9.18
N GLY A 997 0.10 17.87 -9.57
CA GLY A 997 0.14 19.05 -8.68
C GLY A 997 1.55 19.44 -8.19
N TRP A 998 2.59 18.98 -8.86
CA TRP A 998 4.00 19.23 -8.50
C TRP A 998 4.34 20.72 -8.48
N LEU A 999 4.00 21.46 -9.54
CA LEU A 999 4.41 22.85 -9.72
C LEU A 999 3.74 23.77 -8.69
N GLU A 1000 2.44 23.56 -8.42
CA GLU A 1000 1.68 24.33 -7.44
C GLU A 1000 2.25 24.15 -6.03
N ARG A 1001 2.65 22.92 -5.68
CA ARG A 1001 3.27 22.64 -4.38
C ARG A 1001 4.67 23.25 -4.25
N MET A 1002 5.46 23.27 -5.33
CA MET A 1002 6.74 23.96 -5.35
C MET A 1002 6.57 25.49 -5.25
N LEU A 1003 5.59 26.07 -5.94
CA LEU A 1003 5.26 27.50 -5.84
C LEU A 1003 4.82 27.89 -4.42
N ALA A 1004 4.03 27.04 -3.75
CA ALA A 1004 3.58 27.26 -2.38
C ALA A 1004 4.74 27.36 -1.36
N CYS A 1005 5.94 26.88 -1.68
CA CYS A 1005 7.12 27.09 -0.82
C CYS A 1005 7.50 28.58 -0.72
N PHE A 1006 7.39 29.34 -1.81
CA PHE A 1006 7.70 30.78 -1.81
C PHE A 1006 6.65 31.62 -1.09
N GLU A 1007 5.39 31.17 -1.11
CA GLU A 1007 4.30 31.80 -0.36
C GLU A 1007 4.48 31.61 1.15
N ARG A 1008 4.98 30.43 1.57
CA ARG A 1008 5.22 30.09 2.98
C ARG A 1008 6.49 30.71 3.55
N ASP A 1009 7.55 30.79 2.75
CA ASP A 1009 8.81 31.41 3.13
C ASP A 1009 9.25 32.41 2.06
N SER A 1010 8.98 33.69 2.30
CA SER A 1010 9.38 34.78 1.41
C SER A 1010 10.90 34.88 1.19
N SER A 1011 11.72 34.32 2.09
CA SER A 1011 13.18 34.26 1.93
C SER A 1011 13.66 33.12 1.03
N ALA A 1012 12.77 32.21 0.62
CA ALA A 1012 13.08 31.20 -0.40
C ALA A 1012 13.36 31.86 -1.76
N GLY A 1013 14.47 31.45 -2.37
CA GLY A 1013 14.88 31.88 -3.71
C GLY A 1013 14.94 30.74 -4.74
N ILE A 1014 15.27 29.53 -4.30
CA ILE A 1014 15.34 28.33 -5.16
C ILE A 1014 14.65 27.16 -4.45
N VAL A 1015 13.81 26.41 -5.17
CA VAL A 1015 13.06 25.26 -4.67
C VAL A 1015 13.30 24.03 -5.56
N GLY A 1016 13.59 22.88 -4.98
CA GLY A 1016 13.75 21.59 -5.68
C GLY A 1016 12.85 20.48 -5.08
N PRO A 1017 12.43 19.47 -5.85
CA PRO A 1017 11.60 18.38 -5.35
C PRO A 1017 12.42 17.17 -4.86
N CYS A 1018 11.77 16.21 -4.22
CA CYS A 1018 12.34 14.89 -3.96
C CYS A 1018 12.27 13.98 -5.20
N SER A 1019 13.13 12.95 -5.27
CA SER A 1019 13.17 12.00 -6.39
C SER A 1019 13.70 10.63 -5.99
N ASN A 1020 13.40 9.60 -6.80
CA ASN A 1020 13.91 8.24 -6.68
C ASN A 1020 15.41 8.11 -6.98
N ARG A 1021 16.00 9.04 -7.74
CA ARG A 1021 17.39 8.93 -8.19
C ARG A 1021 18.05 10.30 -8.25
N VAL A 1022 18.60 10.73 -7.12
CA VAL A 1022 19.31 12.01 -6.96
C VAL A 1022 20.29 11.88 -5.79
N SER A 1023 21.28 12.76 -5.68
CA SER A 1023 22.19 12.78 -4.53
C SER A 1023 21.65 13.67 -3.41
N GLY A 1024 22.07 13.38 -2.17
CA GLY A 1024 21.75 14.19 -1.01
C GLY A 1024 20.28 14.10 -0.54
N PRO A 1025 19.79 15.08 0.24
CA PRO A 1025 18.51 15.00 0.94
C PRO A 1025 17.25 15.03 0.04
N GLN A 1026 17.41 15.23 -1.27
CA GLN A 1026 16.34 15.08 -2.26
C GLN A 1026 16.07 13.61 -2.59
N LEU A 1027 16.95 12.67 -2.19
CA LEU A 1027 16.76 11.24 -2.44
C LEU A 1027 15.69 10.67 -1.51
N ASP A 1028 14.79 9.90 -2.08
CA ASP A 1028 13.82 9.10 -1.37
C ASP A 1028 14.12 7.60 -1.56
N LEU A 1029 14.61 6.96 -0.49
CA LEU A 1029 15.03 5.55 -0.49
C LEU A 1029 13.85 4.56 -0.50
N GLU A 1030 12.64 5.04 -0.17
CA GLU A 1030 11.41 4.24 -0.13
C GLU A 1030 10.73 4.13 -1.52
N ALA A 1031 11.20 4.88 -2.52
CA ALA A 1031 10.61 4.93 -3.85
C ALA A 1031 10.73 3.58 -4.58
N ASN A 1032 9.63 2.84 -4.66
CA ASN A 1032 9.53 1.55 -5.33
C ASN A 1032 8.23 1.44 -6.14
N TYR A 1033 8.36 1.35 -7.47
CA TYR A 1033 7.27 1.23 -8.43
C TYR A 1033 7.83 0.76 -9.78
N ASN A 1034 7.01 0.10 -10.60
CA ASN A 1034 7.43 -0.47 -11.88
C ASN A 1034 6.75 0.19 -13.09
N THR A 1035 5.64 0.90 -12.88
CA THR A 1035 4.89 1.58 -13.96
C THR A 1035 4.69 3.06 -13.65
N VAL A 1036 4.40 3.87 -14.69
CA VAL A 1036 4.08 5.30 -14.51
C VAL A 1036 2.82 5.49 -13.64
N ALA A 1037 1.83 4.60 -13.75
CA ALA A 1037 0.62 4.65 -12.93
C ALA A 1037 0.93 4.39 -11.45
N GLU A 1038 1.70 3.33 -11.14
CA GLU A 1038 2.18 3.07 -9.79
C GLU A 1038 3.05 4.20 -9.25
N MET A 1039 3.87 4.83 -10.11
CA MET A 1039 4.67 6.01 -9.76
C MET A 1039 3.80 7.20 -9.36
N GLN A 1040 2.72 7.49 -10.10
CA GLN A 1040 1.78 8.55 -9.74
C GLN A 1040 1.03 8.25 -8.43
N GLU A 1041 0.64 6.99 -8.20
CA GLU A 1041 0.04 6.56 -6.94
C GLU A 1041 1.02 6.70 -5.77
N TYR A 1042 2.28 6.29 -5.98
CA TYR A 1042 3.36 6.49 -5.03
C TYR A 1042 3.56 7.97 -4.70
N ALA A 1043 3.69 8.81 -5.73
CA ALA A 1043 3.87 10.24 -5.58
C ALA A 1043 2.71 10.89 -4.82
N GLN A 1044 1.48 10.43 -5.02
CA GLN A 1044 0.32 10.89 -4.28
C GLN A 1044 0.41 10.52 -2.79
N LYS A 1045 0.74 9.26 -2.46
CA LYS A 1045 0.96 8.81 -1.08
C LYS A 1045 2.10 9.57 -0.42
N PHE A 1046 3.21 9.75 -1.14
CA PHE A 1046 4.39 10.51 -0.72
C PHE A 1046 4.03 11.97 -0.41
N SER A 1047 3.30 12.63 -1.30
CA SER A 1047 2.84 14.01 -1.15
C SER A 1047 1.89 14.14 0.05
N CYS A 1048 0.99 13.18 0.27
CA CYS A 1048 0.10 13.16 1.43
C CYS A 1048 0.85 12.96 2.75
N LYS A 1049 1.79 12.00 2.80
CA LYS A 1049 2.64 11.71 3.98
C LYS A 1049 3.45 12.94 4.42
N ASN A 1050 3.95 13.71 3.46
CA ASN A 1050 4.84 14.84 3.71
C ASN A 1050 4.17 16.21 3.59
N LYS A 1051 2.83 16.27 3.48
CA LYS A 1051 2.07 17.47 3.14
C LYS A 1051 2.56 18.71 3.88
N GLY A 1052 2.98 19.72 3.12
CA GLY A 1052 3.40 21.01 3.63
C GLY A 1052 4.85 21.09 4.13
N ARG A 1053 5.57 19.96 4.21
CA ARG A 1053 6.93 19.91 4.76
C ARG A 1053 7.94 20.46 3.76
N VAL A 1054 8.88 21.24 4.27
CA VAL A 1054 10.03 21.76 3.52
C VAL A 1054 11.31 21.50 4.31
N LEU A 1055 12.43 21.34 3.60
CA LEU A 1055 13.76 21.21 4.19
C LEU A 1055 14.70 22.23 3.57
N GLU A 1056 15.27 23.12 4.37
CA GLU A 1056 16.33 24.02 3.88
C GLU A 1056 17.59 23.22 3.59
N SER A 1057 18.22 23.45 2.44
CA SER A 1057 19.40 22.72 1.99
C SER A 1057 20.46 23.69 1.47
N PRO A 1058 21.76 23.46 1.77
CA PRO A 1058 22.84 24.30 1.25
C PRO A 1058 23.02 24.18 -0.27
N LYS A 1059 22.54 23.07 -0.87
CA LYS A 1059 22.55 22.82 -2.32
C LYS A 1059 21.28 22.09 -2.76
N LEU A 1060 20.91 22.27 -4.02
CA LEU A 1060 19.85 21.52 -4.69
C LEU A 1060 20.42 20.97 -6.00
N VAL A 1061 20.10 19.72 -6.31
CA VAL A 1061 20.55 19.06 -7.55
C VAL A 1061 19.66 19.50 -8.71
N GLY A 1062 20.31 19.91 -9.79
CA GLY A 1062 19.75 20.60 -10.96
C GLY A 1062 18.88 19.80 -11.91
N PHE A 1063 18.24 18.71 -11.48
CA PHE A 1063 17.30 17.95 -12.34
C PHE A 1063 15.94 18.64 -12.48
N CYS A 1064 15.55 19.42 -11.46
CA CYS A 1064 14.35 20.25 -11.42
C CYS A 1064 14.55 21.37 -10.39
N LEU A 1065 14.70 22.62 -10.85
CA LEU A 1065 14.89 23.80 -10.00
C LEU A 1065 13.88 24.89 -10.34
N LEU A 1066 13.05 25.28 -9.38
CA LEU A 1066 12.16 26.44 -9.48
C LEU A 1066 12.84 27.64 -8.83
N ILE A 1067 13.04 28.72 -9.59
CA ILE A 1067 13.85 29.87 -9.21
C ILE A 1067 13.00 31.13 -9.35
N LYS A 1068 13.01 32.00 -8.34
CA LYS A 1068 12.42 33.34 -8.49
C LYS A 1068 13.25 34.18 -9.46
N ARG A 1069 12.61 34.90 -10.39
CA ARG A 1069 13.31 35.79 -11.34
C ARG A 1069 14.22 36.80 -10.65
N GLU A 1070 13.75 37.41 -9.55
CA GLU A 1070 14.54 38.37 -8.75
C GLU A 1070 15.87 37.80 -8.23
N VAL A 1071 15.97 36.47 -8.08
CA VAL A 1071 17.21 35.81 -7.68
C VAL A 1071 18.20 35.87 -8.83
N LEU A 1072 17.79 35.46 -10.03
CA LEU A 1072 18.62 35.49 -11.24
C LEU A 1072 19.00 36.91 -11.64
N ASP A 1073 18.09 37.88 -11.51
CA ASP A 1073 18.38 39.30 -11.75
C ASP A 1073 19.45 39.83 -10.79
N LYS A 1074 19.48 39.32 -9.55
CA LYS A 1074 20.44 39.73 -8.52
C LYS A 1074 21.79 39.03 -8.63
N ILE A 1075 21.80 37.73 -8.95
CA ILE A 1075 23.02 36.90 -8.88
C ILE A 1075 23.60 36.51 -10.25
N GLY A 1076 22.89 36.80 -11.33
CA GLY A 1076 23.24 36.40 -12.69
C GLY A 1076 22.84 34.97 -13.04
N LEU A 1077 23.01 34.61 -14.31
CA LEU A 1077 22.65 33.32 -14.90
C LEU A 1077 23.55 32.15 -14.44
N LEU A 1078 23.38 30.95 -15.01
CA LEU A 1078 24.28 29.82 -14.74
C LEU A 1078 25.67 30.12 -15.31
N ASP A 1079 26.71 29.64 -14.64
CA ASP A 1079 28.08 29.85 -15.07
C ASP A 1079 28.45 28.89 -16.22
N GLU A 1080 28.59 29.44 -17.43
CA GLU A 1080 28.82 28.65 -18.65
C GLU A 1080 30.15 27.88 -18.64
N ARG A 1081 31.07 28.18 -17.71
CA ARG A 1081 32.33 27.43 -17.57
C ARG A 1081 32.13 25.95 -17.23
N PHE A 1082 31.02 25.60 -16.55
CA PHE A 1082 30.68 24.22 -16.20
C PHE A 1082 30.21 23.36 -17.40
N GLY A 1083 30.00 23.96 -18.59
CA GLY A 1083 29.75 23.19 -19.81
C GLY A 1083 28.56 22.21 -19.69
N SER A 1084 28.81 20.91 -19.87
CA SER A 1084 27.80 19.84 -20.00
C SER A 1084 27.11 19.37 -18.70
N GLY A 1085 27.27 20.09 -17.57
CA GLY A 1085 26.56 19.83 -16.30
C GLY A 1085 27.48 19.46 -15.12
N ASN A 1086 26.93 19.36 -13.90
CA ASN A 1086 27.65 19.28 -12.61
C ASN A 1086 28.31 20.59 -12.17
N PHE A 1087 27.97 21.03 -10.95
CA PHE A 1087 28.46 22.22 -10.22
C PHE A 1087 27.89 23.57 -10.66
N GLU A 1088 27.16 23.66 -11.78
CA GLU A 1088 26.41 24.87 -12.13
C GLU A 1088 25.25 25.17 -11.17
N ASP A 1089 24.63 24.11 -10.64
CA ASP A 1089 23.56 24.12 -9.66
C ASP A 1089 24.11 24.40 -8.25
N ASP A 1090 25.22 23.76 -7.86
CA ASP A 1090 25.96 24.08 -6.64
C ASP A 1090 26.37 25.57 -6.62
N ASP A 1091 26.91 26.07 -7.73
CA ASP A 1091 27.30 27.47 -7.88
C ASP A 1091 26.11 28.44 -7.78
N LEU A 1092 24.99 28.11 -8.43
CA LEU A 1092 23.78 28.91 -8.40
C LEU A 1092 23.19 28.97 -6.99
N CYS A 1093 23.08 27.83 -6.30
CA CYS A 1093 22.62 27.75 -4.92
C CYS A 1093 23.52 28.55 -3.98
N LEU A 1094 24.84 28.47 -4.15
CA LEU A 1094 25.78 29.21 -3.32
C LEU A 1094 25.66 30.72 -3.52
N ARG A 1095 25.60 31.19 -4.77
CA ARG A 1095 25.38 32.61 -5.07
C ARG A 1095 24.05 33.12 -4.52
N ALA A 1096 22.97 32.34 -4.64
CA ALA A 1096 21.66 32.70 -4.08
C ALA A 1096 21.72 32.88 -2.55
N ARG A 1097 22.41 31.97 -1.85
CA ARG A 1097 22.60 32.04 -0.40
C ARG A 1097 23.45 33.23 0.03
N GLN A 1098 24.54 33.54 -0.69
CA GLN A 1098 25.32 34.75 -0.44
C GLN A 1098 24.51 36.03 -0.65
N ALA A 1099 23.54 36.00 -1.56
CA ALA A 1099 22.60 37.09 -1.79
C ALA A 1099 21.46 37.16 -0.77
N GLY A 1100 21.42 36.26 0.23
CA GLY A 1100 20.46 36.24 1.32
C GLY A 1100 19.22 35.38 1.09
N TYR A 1101 19.19 34.55 0.04
CA TYR A 1101 18.07 33.67 -0.25
C TYR A 1101 18.29 32.25 0.27
N LYS A 1102 17.21 31.56 0.63
CA LYS A 1102 17.23 30.14 0.99
C LYS A 1102 17.01 29.25 -0.23
N CYS A 1103 17.62 28.07 -0.17
CA CYS A 1103 17.33 26.96 -1.08
C CYS A 1103 16.52 25.91 -0.31
N LEU A 1104 15.34 25.54 -0.81
CA LEU A 1104 14.41 24.64 -0.12
C LEU A 1104 14.14 23.37 -0.93
N ILE A 1105 14.00 22.24 -0.24
CA ILE A 1105 13.49 20.99 -0.77
C ILE A 1105 12.00 20.91 -0.42
N ALA A 1106 11.15 20.83 -1.44
CA ALA A 1106 9.71 20.58 -1.29
C ALA A 1106 9.49 19.08 -0.97
N ARG A 1107 9.39 18.74 0.32
CA ARG A 1107 9.33 17.34 0.78
C ARG A 1107 8.00 16.66 0.47
N ASP A 1108 6.98 17.43 0.06
CA ASP A 1108 5.69 16.94 -0.44
C ASP A 1108 5.58 16.93 -1.97
N VAL A 1109 6.71 17.03 -2.68
CA VAL A 1109 6.78 16.92 -4.13
C VAL A 1109 7.75 15.81 -4.50
N PHE A 1110 7.26 14.87 -5.32
CA PHE A 1110 8.05 13.77 -5.85
C PHE A 1110 8.07 13.81 -7.37
N ILE A 1111 9.23 13.69 -7.99
CA ILE A 1111 9.40 13.62 -9.45
C ILE A 1111 10.25 12.40 -9.78
N HIS A 1112 9.82 11.61 -10.76
CA HIS A 1112 10.64 10.50 -11.24
C HIS A 1112 11.79 11.03 -12.08
N HIS A 1113 13.02 10.61 -11.76
CA HIS A 1113 14.22 10.94 -12.52
C HIS A 1113 14.86 9.65 -13.03
N PHE A 1114 15.03 9.56 -14.36
CA PHE A 1114 15.65 8.37 -14.98
C PHE A 1114 17.16 8.30 -14.69
N GLY A 1115 17.79 9.44 -14.44
CA GLY A 1115 19.17 9.58 -13.94
C GLY A 1115 20.24 9.19 -14.95
N GLY A 1116 21.03 10.18 -15.38
CA GLY A 1116 22.26 9.94 -16.13
C GLY A 1116 22.05 9.51 -17.57
N ARG A 1117 20.85 9.73 -18.14
CA ARG A 1117 20.59 9.47 -19.56
C ARG A 1117 21.33 10.46 -20.46
N SER A 1118 21.46 11.71 -20.03
CA SER A 1118 22.23 12.75 -20.74
C SER A 1118 23.75 12.46 -20.77
N PHE A 1119 24.33 11.88 -19.71
CA PHE A 1119 25.75 11.47 -19.72
C PHE A 1119 25.99 10.21 -20.58
N LYS A 1120 25.11 9.21 -20.46
CA LYS A 1120 25.22 7.96 -21.25
C LYS A 1120 24.93 8.18 -22.75
N GLY A 1121 23.96 9.03 -23.08
CA GLY A 1121 23.60 9.36 -24.46
C GLY A 1121 24.64 10.19 -25.20
N ASN A 1122 25.56 10.85 -24.48
CA ASN A 1122 26.55 11.76 -25.04
C ASN A 1122 27.97 11.21 -25.03
N SER A 1123 28.15 9.95 -24.58
CA SER A 1123 29.47 9.32 -24.40
C SER A 1123 30.44 10.17 -23.56
N ILE A 1124 29.91 10.97 -22.63
CA ILE A 1124 30.71 11.79 -21.72
C ILE A 1124 31.17 10.89 -20.57
N ASP A 1125 32.49 10.75 -20.38
CA ASP A 1125 33.01 10.16 -19.16
C ASP A 1125 32.56 11.03 -17.98
N ARG A 1126 31.66 10.46 -17.17
CA ARG A 1126 31.00 11.16 -16.07
C ARG A 1126 32.02 11.71 -15.07
N TRP A 1127 33.12 11.00 -14.86
CA TRP A 1127 34.07 11.32 -13.81
C TRP A 1127 35.10 12.33 -14.26
N ASP A 1128 35.62 12.20 -15.48
CA ASP A 1128 36.55 13.18 -16.03
C ASP A 1128 35.88 14.56 -16.17
N HIS A 1129 34.60 14.57 -16.54
CA HIS A 1129 33.79 15.78 -16.58
C HIS A 1129 33.52 16.36 -15.17
N TYR A 1130 33.22 15.51 -14.19
CA TYR A 1130 33.02 15.90 -12.79
C TYR A 1130 34.30 16.45 -12.13
N GLU A 1131 35.46 15.82 -12.34
CA GLU A 1131 36.76 16.26 -11.83
C GLU A 1131 37.16 17.61 -12.43
N LYS A 1132 37.00 17.78 -13.74
CA LYS A 1132 37.21 19.06 -14.42
C LYS A 1132 36.34 20.17 -13.84
N ASN A 1133 35.03 19.92 -13.70
CA ASN A 1133 34.08 20.93 -13.23
C ASN A 1133 34.24 21.24 -11.75
N LEU A 1134 34.62 20.26 -10.91
CA LEU A 1134 35.05 20.60 -9.56
C LEU A 1134 36.26 21.54 -9.63
N GLY A 1135 37.29 21.22 -10.41
CA GLY A 1135 38.48 22.06 -10.53
C GLY A 1135 38.14 23.54 -10.79
N LEU A 1136 37.16 23.78 -11.65
CA LEU A 1136 36.58 25.11 -11.94
C LEU A 1136 35.81 25.71 -10.76
N PHE A 1137 34.99 24.92 -10.06
CA PHE A 1137 34.26 25.34 -8.86
C PHE A 1137 35.23 25.75 -7.74
N VAL A 1138 36.26 24.93 -7.47
CA VAL A 1138 37.29 25.20 -6.46
C VAL A 1138 38.05 26.49 -6.78
N GLU A 1139 38.44 26.67 -8.04
CA GLU A 1139 39.13 27.86 -8.51
C GLU A 1139 38.26 29.11 -8.37
N LYS A 1140 37.00 29.04 -8.81
CA LYS A 1140 36.03 30.15 -8.73
C LYS A 1140 35.84 30.62 -7.29
N TRP A 1141 35.72 29.70 -6.35
CA TRP A 1141 35.38 29.99 -4.96
C TRP A 1141 36.60 30.10 -4.03
N GLY A 1142 37.82 30.08 -4.57
CA GLY A 1142 39.05 30.25 -3.79
C GLY A 1142 39.25 29.14 -2.75
N LEU A 1143 38.89 27.90 -3.10
CA LEU A 1143 38.93 26.72 -2.23
C LEU A 1143 40.25 25.94 -2.33
N LYS A 1144 41.31 26.56 -2.87
CA LYS A 1144 42.68 26.01 -2.94
C LYS A 1144 43.60 26.74 -1.96
N GLY A 1145 44.57 26.01 -1.38
CA GLY A 1145 45.62 26.58 -0.55
C GLY A 1145 45.26 26.72 0.95
N PRO A 1146 46.11 27.39 1.74
CA PRO A 1146 46.02 27.41 3.20
C PRO A 1146 44.76 28.10 3.75
N ASP A 1147 44.13 28.98 2.97
CA ASP A 1147 42.98 29.79 3.40
C ASP A 1147 41.62 29.08 3.17
N LYS A 1148 41.62 27.83 2.70
CA LYS A 1148 40.42 27.06 2.32
C LYS A 1148 39.35 26.98 3.43
N LYS A 1149 39.76 26.86 4.70
CA LYS A 1149 38.84 26.79 5.85
C LYS A 1149 38.11 28.12 6.07
N GLU A 1150 38.82 29.24 5.91
CA GLU A 1150 38.26 30.58 6.03
C GLU A 1150 37.32 30.88 4.84
N SER A 1151 37.67 30.44 3.63
CA SER A 1151 36.80 30.51 2.46
C SER A 1151 35.51 29.71 2.66
N LEU A 1152 35.58 28.46 3.15
CA LEU A 1152 34.40 27.62 3.42
C LEU A 1152 33.45 28.22 4.47
N GLU A 1153 34.01 28.79 5.54
CA GLU A 1153 33.24 29.48 6.58
C GLU A 1153 32.55 30.74 6.06
N LYS A 1154 33.25 31.57 5.27
CA LYS A 1154 32.68 32.75 4.62
C LYS A 1154 31.55 32.40 3.65
N LEU A 1155 31.65 31.24 3.00
CA LEU A 1155 30.68 30.76 2.01
C LEU A 1155 29.49 30.01 2.65
N GLY A 1156 29.54 29.71 3.95
CA GLY A 1156 28.48 28.98 4.64
C GLY A 1156 28.23 27.58 4.06
N ILE A 1157 29.23 26.98 3.43
CA ILE A 1157 29.16 25.61 2.88
C ILE A 1157 29.51 24.65 4.02
N PRO A 1158 28.67 23.64 4.34
CA PRO A 1158 29.03 22.68 5.36
C PRO A 1158 30.30 21.92 4.98
N ARG A 1159 31.30 21.93 5.86
CA ARG A 1159 32.60 21.27 5.64
C ARG A 1159 32.46 19.81 5.19
N ARG A 1160 31.46 19.10 5.73
CA ARG A 1160 31.13 17.70 5.40
C ARG A 1160 30.84 17.45 3.92
N VAL A 1161 30.19 18.40 3.23
CA VAL A 1161 29.87 18.27 1.80
C VAL A 1161 31.15 18.22 0.96
N TYR A 1162 32.13 19.02 1.36
CA TYR A 1162 33.40 19.13 0.65
C TYR A 1162 34.36 18.00 1.04
N ALA A 1163 34.33 17.55 2.30
CA ALA A 1163 35.03 16.33 2.72
C ALA A 1163 34.54 15.08 1.95
N SER A 1164 33.23 14.95 1.74
CA SER A 1164 32.66 13.89 0.90
C SER A 1164 33.23 13.91 -0.52
N TYR A 1165 33.39 15.09 -1.12
CA TYR A 1165 33.96 15.20 -2.46
C TYR A 1165 35.37 14.61 -2.56
N TYR A 1166 36.26 15.03 -1.66
CA TYR A 1166 37.65 14.56 -1.67
C TYR A 1166 37.74 13.07 -1.36
N ASN A 1167 36.83 12.56 -0.53
CA ASN A 1167 36.70 11.14 -0.31
C ASN A 1167 36.31 10.39 -1.60
N ASP A 1168 35.25 10.81 -2.29
CA ASP A 1168 34.79 10.14 -3.52
C ASP A 1168 35.88 10.15 -4.62
N LEU A 1169 36.62 11.25 -4.75
CA LEU A 1169 37.75 11.32 -5.68
C LEU A 1169 38.91 10.40 -5.25
N GLY A 1170 39.16 10.31 -3.93
CA GLY A 1170 40.15 9.40 -3.35
C GLY A 1170 39.81 7.93 -3.65
N GLU A 1171 38.55 7.53 -3.56
CA GLU A 1171 38.10 6.17 -3.88
C GLU A 1171 38.34 5.80 -5.35
N ARG A 1172 38.23 6.76 -6.28
CA ARG A 1172 38.55 6.52 -7.70
C ARG A 1172 40.04 6.29 -7.92
N TYR A 1173 40.89 7.17 -7.41
CA TYR A 1173 42.34 6.97 -7.51
C TYR A 1173 42.78 5.68 -6.81
N TYR A 1174 42.07 5.26 -5.76
CA TYR A 1174 42.27 3.96 -5.14
C TYR A 1174 41.85 2.81 -6.07
N ALA A 1175 40.70 2.89 -6.72
CA ALA A 1175 40.24 1.89 -7.71
C ALA A 1175 41.17 1.80 -8.94
N ASP A 1176 41.77 2.91 -9.35
CA ASP A 1176 42.77 2.99 -10.43
C ASP A 1176 44.19 2.57 -9.98
N ALA A 1177 44.32 2.08 -8.74
CA ALA A 1177 45.58 1.66 -8.10
C ALA A 1177 46.64 2.77 -7.94
N GLU A 1178 46.21 4.04 -7.96
CA GLU A 1178 47.04 5.22 -7.68
C GLU A 1178 47.00 5.61 -6.19
N LEU A 1179 47.49 4.71 -5.33
CA LEU A 1179 47.34 4.77 -3.87
C LEU A 1179 47.83 6.07 -3.22
N GLU A 1180 48.95 6.64 -3.68
CA GLU A 1180 49.50 7.88 -3.11
C GLU A 1180 48.60 9.10 -3.37
N LYS A 1181 47.93 9.16 -4.53
CA LYS A 1181 46.95 10.22 -4.80
C LYS A 1181 45.69 10.03 -3.98
N ALA A 1182 45.21 8.79 -3.87
CA ALA A 1182 44.06 8.44 -3.05
C ALA A 1182 44.26 8.84 -1.57
N LYS A 1183 45.41 8.48 -0.98
CA LYS A 1183 45.79 8.89 0.38
C LYS A 1183 45.79 10.41 0.53
N GLY A 1184 46.40 11.13 -0.41
CA GLY A 1184 46.45 12.59 -0.38
C GLY A 1184 45.05 13.21 -0.33
N LEU A 1185 44.10 12.66 -1.08
CA LEU A 1185 42.72 13.13 -1.13
C LEU A 1185 41.92 12.77 0.13
N PHE A 1186 42.08 11.57 0.69
CA PHE A 1186 41.45 11.23 1.97
C PHE A 1186 41.97 12.08 3.13
N LEU A 1187 43.28 12.40 3.15
CA LEU A 1187 43.86 13.32 4.11
C LEU A 1187 43.30 14.74 3.96
N GLU A 1188 43.09 15.18 2.72
CA GLU A 1188 42.46 16.45 2.41
C GLU A 1188 41.01 16.51 2.93
N ALA A 1189 40.24 15.43 2.74
CA ALA A 1189 38.88 15.29 3.28
C ALA A 1189 38.84 15.44 4.80
N ILE A 1190 39.78 14.79 5.51
CA ILE A 1190 39.93 14.89 6.97
C ILE A 1190 40.34 16.30 7.41
N GLU A 1191 41.22 16.95 6.64
CA GLU A 1191 41.64 18.31 6.98
C GLU A 1191 40.47 19.29 6.88
N ILE A 1192 39.58 19.07 5.90
CA ILE A 1192 38.35 19.85 5.69
C ILE A 1192 37.32 19.56 6.80
N ASP A 1193 37.05 18.28 7.09
CA ASP A 1193 36.15 17.85 8.16
C ASP A 1193 36.74 16.69 8.96
N ALA A 1194 37.28 17.01 10.14
CA ALA A 1194 37.91 16.05 11.04
C ALA A 1194 36.92 15.04 11.65
N ASN A 1195 35.62 15.22 11.44
CA ASN A 1195 34.57 14.29 11.86
C ASN A 1195 33.96 13.53 10.68
N PHE A 1196 34.64 13.46 9.53
CA PHE A 1196 34.17 12.72 8.36
C PHE A 1196 34.63 11.24 8.39
N PRO A 1197 33.78 10.28 8.78
CA PRO A 1197 34.19 8.91 9.11
C PRO A 1197 34.75 8.13 7.91
N HIS A 1198 34.17 8.30 6.71
CA HIS A 1198 34.51 7.50 5.54
C HIS A 1198 35.96 7.70 5.07
N ALA A 1199 36.51 8.91 5.19
CA ALA A 1199 37.91 9.17 4.84
C ALA A 1199 38.89 8.47 5.80
N TYR A 1200 38.53 8.35 7.09
CA TYR A 1200 39.31 7.56 8.05
C TYR A 1200 39.24 6.06 7.72
N ASN A 1201 38.05 5.55 7.39
CA ASN A 1201 37.89 4.15 6.97
C ASN A 1201 38.72 3.83 5.72
N ASN A 1202 38.64 4.67 4.69
CA ASN A 1202 39.36 4.46 3.43
C ASN A 1202 40.89 4.55 3.59
N LEU A 1203 41.40 5.48 4.43
CA LEU A 1203 42.82 5.47 4.81
C LEU A 1203 43.22 4.23 5.60
N GLY A 1204 42.32 3.70 6.44
CA GLY A 1204 42.52 2.46 7.17
C GLY A 1204 42.69 1.28 6.22
N VAL A 1205 41.85 1.18 5.18
CA VAL A 1205 41.95 0.15 4.14
C VAL A 1205 43.30 0.21 3.44
N ILE A 1206 43.75 1.40 3.03
CA ILE A 1206 45.06 1.55 2.37
C ILE A 1206 46.20 1.17 3.33
N ALA A 1207 46.18 1.65 4.58
CA ALA A 1207 47.20 1.31 5.57
C ALA A 1207 47.27 -0.21 5.83
N TRP A 1208 46.11 -0.88 5.83
CA TRP A 1208 46.04 -2.32 6.01
C TRP A 1208 46.63 -3.07 4.81
N GLN A 1209 46.36 -2.63 3.58
CA GLN A 1209 46.95 -3.20 2.36
C GLN A 1209 48.48 -3.05 2.31
N GLU A 1210 49.00 -1.96 2.85
CA GLU A 1210 50.44 -1.71 2.95
C GLU A 1210 51.11 -2.49 4.09
N GLY A 1211 50.33 -3.23 4.88
CA GLY A 1211 50.80 -4.05 5.99
C GLY A 1211 50.97 -3.29 7.31
N ASP A 1212 50.63 -1.99 7.36
CA ASP A 1212 50.62 -1.20 8.60
C ASP A 1212 49.28 -1.39 9.34
N LYS A 1213 49.10 -2.62 9.84
CA LYS A 1213 47.88 -3.06 10.51
C LYS A 1213 47.58 -2.24 11.78
N GLU A 1214 48.61 -1.77 12.48
CA GLU A 1214 48.42 -0.99 13.70
C GLU A 1214 47.87 0.40 13.37
N ARG A 1215 48.37 1.01 12.28
CA ARG A 1215 47.81 2.27 11.78
C ARG A 1215 46.39 2.08 11.24
N ALA A 1216 46.11 0.98 10.55
CA ALA A 1216 44.79 0.65 10.05
C ALA A 1216 43.76 0.51 11.17
N LEU A 1217 44.09 -0.22 12.23
CA LEU A 1217 43.24 -0.39 13.41
C LEU A 1217 42.86 0.96 14.03
N GLN A 1218 43.83 1.86 14.21
CA GLN A 1218 43.58 3.20 14.77
C GLN A 1218 42.66 4.04 13.87
N LEU A 1219 42.77 3.90 12.56
CA LEU A 1219 41.93 4.62 11.59
C LEU A 1219 40.51 4.06 11.56
N PHE A 1220 40.32 2.73 11.64
CA PHE A 1220 39.00 2.12 11.73
C PHE A 1220 38.29 2.43 13.06
N LEU A 1221 39.02 2.39 14.19
CA LEU A 1221 38.49 2.82 15.49
C LEU A 1221 38.02 4.27 15.43
N ARG A 1222 38.82 5.15 14.79
CA ARG A 1222 38.44 6.55 14.63
C ARG A 1222 37.21 6.71 13.74
N ALA A 1223 37.13 6.03 12.61
CA ALA A 1223 35.97 6.06 11.72
C ALA A 1223 34.69 5.62 12.45
N TYR A 1224 34.74 4.50 13.14
CA TYR A 1224 33.61 3.94 13.88
C TYR A 1224 33.21 4.81 15.10
N SER A 1225 34.17 5.43 15.78
CA SER A 1225 33.88 6.36 16.89
C SER A 1225 33.12 7.62 16.45
N LEU A 1226 33.31 8.03 15.18
CA LEU A 1226 32.68 9.20 14.58
C LEU A 1226 31.28 8.86 14.04
N ASP A 1227 31.06 7.62 13.58
CA ASP A 1227 29.78 7.12 13.12
C ASP A 1227 29.60 5.64 13.47
N GLY A 1228 28.96 5.39 14.62
CA GLY A 1228 28.74 4.05 15.17
C GLY A 1228 27.75 3.20 14.38
N GLN A 1229 27.17 3.72 13.30
CA GLN A 1229 26.28 3.00 12.39
C GLN A 1229 26.94 2.71 11.03
N ASP A 1230 28.21 3.11 10.82
CA ASP A 1230 28.95 2.83 9.59
C ASP A 1230 29.36 1.34 9.54
N GLY A 1231 28.60 0.57 8.74
CA GLY A 1231 28.77 -0.87 8.62
C GLY A 1231 30.09 -1.28 7.97
N ASP A 1232 30.65 -0.47 7.07
CA ASP A 1232 31.92 -0.76 6.41
C ASP A 1232 33.09 -0.52 7.38
N ALA A 1233 33.02 0.57 8.17
CA ALA A 1233 33.99 0.84 9.22
C ALA A 1233 33.98 -0.26 10.30
N LEU A 1234 32.81 -0.75 10.69
CA LEU A 1234 32.68 -1.85 11.66
C LEU A 1234 33.25 -3.16 11.13
N ALA A 1235 32.93 -3.52 9.89
CA ALA A 1235 33.44 -4.75 9.28
C ALA A 1235 34.98 -4.74 9.21
N ASN A 1236 35.56 -3.64 8.76
CA ASN A 1236 37.01 -3.46 8.70
C ASN A 1236 37.66 -3.46 10.09
N LEU A 1237 37.02 -2.80 11.08
CA LEU A 1237 37.48 -2.79 12.46
C LEU A 1237 37.52 -4.19 13.08
N VAL A 1238 36.45 -4.98 12.90
CA VAL A 1238 36.36 -6.36 13.41
C VAL A 1238 37.44 -7.24 12.79
N SER A 1239 37.59 -7.18 11.47
CA SER A 1239 38.58 -8.01 10.78
C SER A 1239 40.02 -7.62 11.14
N CYS A 1240 40.34 -6.32 11.20
CA CYS A 1240 41.68 -5.85 11.58
C CYS A 1240 42.00 -6.18 13.05
N SER A 1241 41.04 -6.00 13.96
CA SER A 1241 41.18 -6.37 15.38
C SER A 1241 41.39 -7.88 15.57
N GLY A 1242 40.71 -8.71 14.77
CA GLY A 1242 40.87 -10.16 14.77
C GLY A 1242 42.27 -10.60 14.34
N GLU A 1243 42.81 -9.98 13.28
CA GLU A 1243 44.18 -10.26 12.82
C GLU A 1243 45.25 -9.85 13.84
N LEU A 1244 45.03 -8.78 14.61
CA LEU A 1244 45.95 -8.28 15.63
C LEU A 1244 45.71 -8.90 17.02
N GLY A 1245 44.61 -9.62 17.22
CA GLY A 1245 44.19 -10.15 18.51
C GLY A 1245 43.80 -9.07 19.54
N ARG A 1246 43.41 -7.87 19.09
CA ARG A 1246 43.15 -6.68 19.92
C ARG A 1246 41.65 -6.51 20.22
N TYR A 1247 41.02 -7.57 20.70
CA TYR A 1247 39.57 -7.63 20.92
C TYR A 1247 39.05 -6.64 21.97
N GLN A 1248 39.89 -6.24 22.94
CA GLN A 1248 39.49 -5.28 23.97
C GLN A 1248 39.20 -3.89 23.38
N GLU A 1249 39.99 -3.44 22.40
CA GLU A 1249 39.78 -2.13 21.77
C GLU A 1249 38.51 -2.11 20.92
N LEU A 1250 38.16 -3.25 20.31
CA LEU A 1250 36.89 -3.45 19.62
C LEU A 1250 35.71 -3.43 20.59
N GLU A 1251 35.81 -4.14 21.71
CA GLU A 1251 34.77 -4.17 22.75
C GLU A 1251 34.53 -2.79 23.34
N ASP A 1252 35.60 -2.05 23.68
CA ASP A 1252 35.50 -0.70 24.23
C ASP A 1252 34.85 0.27 23.23
N ALA A 1253 35.18 0.17 21.94
CA ALA A 1253 34.59 0.98 20.88
C ALA A 1253 33.10 0.66 20.65
N LEU A 1254 32.71 -0.62 20.73
CA LEU A 1254 31.31 -1.06 20.64
C LEU A 1254 30.49 -0.56 21.84
N ILE A 1255 31.06 -0.60 23.04
CA ILE A 1255 30.43 -0.08 24.26
C ILE A 1255 30.24 1.45 24.15
N GLU A 1256 31.26 2.20 23.72
CA GLU A 1256 31.15 3.66 23.57
C GLU A 1256 30.08 4.05 22.54
N ALA A 1257 29.97 3.32 21.43
CA ALA A 1257 28.95 3.54 20.41
C ALA A 1257 27.53 3.25 20.93
N SER A 1258 27.35 2.17 21.72
CA SER A 1258 26.05 1.80 22.31
C SER A 1258 25.46 2.87 23.25
N HIS A 1259 26.31 3.72 23.83
CA HIS A 1259 25.88 4.83 24.67
C HIS A 1259 25.40 6.07 23.89
N LYS A 1260 25.70 6.17 22.59
CA LYS A 1260 25.35 7.32 21.74
C LYS A 1260 24.05 7.14 20.93
N GLY A 1261 23.37 5.99 21.03
CA GLY A 1261 22.06 5.74 20.43
C GLY A 1261 21.89 4.33 19.91
#